data_AF-A0A899GD97-F1
#
_entry.id   AF-A0A899GD97-F1
#
_cell.length_a   1.000
_cell.length_b   1.000
_cell.length_c   1.000
_cell.angle_alpha   90.00
_cell.angle_beta   90.00
_cell.angle_gamma   90.00
#
_symmetry.space_group_name_H-M   'P 1'
#
loop_
_entity.id
_entity.type
_entity.pdbx_description
1 polymer ?
#
loop_
_entity_poly.entity_id
_entity_poly.type
_entity_poly.pdbx_seq_one_letter_code
_entity_poly.pdbx_strand_id
1 'polypeptide(L)'
;MKLLILQFLDGLNILQHRGQDAAGIVTCGSQGRFYQCKGNGMVRDIFRDYQLQELYGSMAIAHAGSFANSEAQPFYVNSPYGIVFAHNGNLTNTEELHKYLDEIAHRHINTNSDSELLLNIFASYLSRFQKSRATYDDLFKALSSLYRHCQGGYACVAMIAGYGILGFRDPNGIRPLVFGERKSKYGKDYLFASESVALDQLGFTNYYDVRPGQAIFIEKNKTTEPQKHPIIRQVHEQLGYTPDIFEYVYFARPDTVMDGISVYRARLKMGRYLAETVKKKFGDDVANKIDVVVPVPDTSRNAALELAQTLNLNYKEGFIKNRYVGRTFIMPGQQIRKKCVRRKLNAQALEFNKKNVLIVDDSIVRGTTSKEIIQMAKDAGAKKVYFASCAPPIRYPHVYGIDLANRKDLIAYQRAEDEIAKEIGADEVIYQTLEDLYKSCQHNSLVSGFETSVFTGKYVTNIDEKYLDYLEKFQESNRTIHEHNEINRIMNSKKTVYILFKSIQNVIFFLFILRIPQINSINLDVNNPESIKEATSFLTESVMHYFSGTPGLFKGPVYWWQSGAAWNSLLDYSRYTGDKRWNKLIIEAILSQAGENRDLLPIQFRLSQGNDDQTFWAFTAMTAAEVNLQNPPPNEPQWLELVQAVFNEQVERWDDQNCRGGLRWQIFPYNLGYTYKNTVSNGAFFQLAARLARYTNNETYARWAEKAYIWMEDIKFINLTTYAVYDGAETPNCDPVIRVQWSYNNGLLMAGSAFMYDFTKDPKWKDRVYRYIFKAKKSFYRNGGILCEPACEFVKTCNQDQMSFKAYLSRFMGYTMNLMPDTITHILPLVKSSSIAAAGACSGPPSGHHCGMNWQDSDYDGWDSLGSQMSALETMLAILAPNAMKPLTSNTGGTSKADPNNVYRDRSLYFSNDIRPPTIADKVCAGFLTALVIIGALAFFAWLIV
;
A
#
# COMPACT_ATOMS: atom_id res chain seq x y z
N MET A 1 19.50 17.45 13.55
CA MET A 1 18.40 16.46 13.51
C MET A 1 17.96 16.13 12.09
N LYS A 2 17.57 17.09 11.22
CA LYS A 2 17.20 16.80 9.80
C LYS A 2 18.26 16.00 9.01
N LEU A 3 19.54 16.20 9.30
CA LEU A 3 20.64 15.47 8.66
C LEU A 3 20.63 13.95 8.92
N LEU A 4 20.13 13.49 10.07
CA LEU A 4 20.12 12.06 10.41
C LEU A 4 19.15 11.28 9.52
N ILE A 5 17.96 11.84 9.30
CA ILE A 5 16.90 11.17 8.54
C ILE A 5 17.30 11.00 7.08
N LEU A 6 17.93 12.02 6.49
CA LEU A 6 18.48 11.93 5.14
C LEU A 6 19.56 10.84 5.05
N GLN A 7 20.41 10.69 6.06
CA GLN A 7 21.41 9.61 6.09
C GLN A 7 20.78 8.22 6.13
N PHE A 8 19.70 8.02 6.89
CA PHE A 8 18.97 6.74 6.87
C PHE A 8 18.25 6.49 5.54
N LEU A 9 17.73 7.54 4.90
CA LEU A 9 17.16 7.45 3.55
C LEU A 9 18.22 7.02 2.52
N ASP A 10 19.41 7.66 2.56
CA ASP A 10 20.53 7.32 1.69
C ASP A 10 21.01 5.88 1.94
N GLY A 11 21.14 5.49 3.21
CA GLY A 11 21.48 4.12 3.60
C GLY A 11 20.47 3.09 3.08
N LEU A 12 19.17 3.36 3.20
CA LEU A 12 18.13 2.48 2.64
C LEU A 12 18.20 2.41 1.12
N ASN A 13 18.44 3.53 0.42
CA ASN A 13 18.60 3.52 -1.03
C ASN A 13 19.80 2.66 -1.48
N ILE A 14 20.90 2.70 -0.72
CA ILE A 14 22.09 1.87 -0.95
C ILE A 14 21.78 0.37 -0.76
N LEU A 15 20.99 0.05 0.25
CA LEU A 15 20.60 -1.33 0.62
C LEU A 15 19.31 -1.82 -0.06
N GLN A 16 18.69 -1.01 -0.93
CA GLN A 16 17.42 -1.32 -1.61
C GLN A 16 17.44 -2.64 -2.39
N HIS A 17 18.62 -3.08 -2.83
CA HIS A 17 18.78 -4.34 -3.56
C HIS A 17 18.44 -5.57 -2.70
N ARG A 18 18.48 -5.46 -1.36
CA ARG A 18 18.07 -6.52 -0.44
C ARG A 18 16.55 -6.69 -0.30
N GLY A 19 15.77 -5.71 -0.73
CA GLY A 19 14.31 -5.77 -0.67
C GLY A 19 13.66 -4.52 -1.28
N GLN A 20 12.74 -4.71 -2.23
CA GLN A 20 12.11 -3.62 -3.01
C GLN A 20 10.61 -3.47 -2.79
N ASP A 21 10.03 -4.35 -1.97
CA ASP A 21 8.60 -4.51 -1.85
C ASP A 21 7.97 -3.60 -0.78
N ALA A 22 8.74 -3.25 0.25
CA ALA A 22 8.36 -2.31 1.31
C ALA A 22 9.59 -1.62 1.92
N ALA A 23 9.39 -0.50 2.59
CA ALA A 23 10.41 0.15 3.40
C ALA A 23 9.81 0.90 4.60
N GLY A 24 10.60 1.11 5.64
CA GLY A 24 10.18 1.84 6.84
C GLY A 24 11.33 2.47 7.60
N ILE A 25 11.08 3.63 8.21
CA ILE A 25 11.98 4.34 9.13
C ILE A 25 11.19 4.65 10.40
N VAL A 26 11.80 4.36 11.55
CA VAL A 26 11.32 4.79 12.87
C VAL A 26 12.42 5.60 13.54
N THR A 27 12.09 6.82 13.98
CA THR A 27 13.00 7.72 14.71
C THR A 27 12.54 7.88 16.16
N CYS A 28 13.47 8.20 17.07
CA CYS A 28 13.17 8.47 18.47
C CYS A 28 13.51 9.91 18.84
N GLY A 29 12.47 10.69 19.16
CA GLY A 29 12.56 12.10 19.52
C GLY A 29 13.03 12.35 20.96
N SER A 30 12.96 13.61 21.37
CA SER A 30 13.15 14.01 22.77
C SER A 30 12.09 13.33 23.66
N GLN A 31 12.45 12.98 24.89
CA GLN A 31 11.62 12.24 25.86
C GLN A 31 11.27 10.79 25.48
N GLY A 32 11.76 10.26 24.36
CA GLY A 32 11.62 8.84 24.01
C GLY A 32 10.46 8.50 23.08
N ARG A 33 9.72 9.49 22.56
CA ARG A 33 8.64 9.27 21.59
C ARG A 33 9.16 8.71 20.26
N PHE A 34 8.49 7.71 19.72
CA PHE A 34 8.77 7.19 18.38
C PHE A 34 7.93 7.90 17.30
N TYR A 35 8.53 8.14 16.14
CA TYR A 35 7.89 8.63 14.92
C TYR A 35 8.16 7.62 13.81
N GLN A 36 7.11 7.11 13.18
CA GLN A 36 7.20 6.01 12.22
C GLN A 36 6.64 6.42 10.86
N CYS A 37 7.37 6.08 9.80
CA CYS A 37 6.88 6.12 8.43
C CYS A 37 7.26 4.79 7.78
N LYS A 38 6.26 4.03 7.29
CA LYS A 38 6.47 2.77 6.57
C LYS A 38 5.39 2.56 5.53
N GLY A 39 5.72 1.84 4.46
CA GLY A 39 4.80 1.60 3.35
C GLY A 39 5.29 0.52 2.38
N ASN A 40 4.43 0.14 1.44
CA ASN A 40 4.80 -0.68 0.29
C ASN A 40 5.45 0.15 -0.82
N GLY A 41 6.42 -0.44 -1.51
CA GLY A 41 7.15 0.17 -2.62
C GLY A 41 8.64 0.36 -2.35
N MET A 42 9.31 1.02 -3.29
CA MET A 42 10.71 1.39 -3.11
C MET A 42 10.81 2.56 -2.14
N VAL A 43 11.99 2.74 -1.54
CA VAL A 43 12.33 3.81 -0.59
C VAL A 43 11.91 5.18 -1.12
N ARG A 44 12.23 5.47 -2.39
CA ARG A 44 11.85 6.74 -3.04
C ARG A 44 10.33 6.97 -3.17
N ASP A 45 9.55 5.90 -3.21
CA ASP A 45 8.10 5.98 -3.41
C ASP A 45 7.39 6.24 -2.06
N ILE A 46 8.00 5.75 -0.97
CA ILE A 46 7.46 5.79 0.39
C ILE A 46 7.85 7.08 1.12
N PHE A 47 9.09 7.54 1.00
CA PHE A 47 9.59 8.68 1.79
C PHE A 47 9.64 9.96 0.97
N ARG A 48 8.52 10.70 0.94
CA ARG A 48 8.43 12.04 0.34
C ARG A 48 8.76 13.11 1.38
N ASP A 49 9.03 14.33 0.90
CA ASP A 49 9.48 15.45 1.75
C ASP A 49 8.59 15.69 2.98
N TYR A 50 7.26 15.57 2.84
CA TYR A 50 6.35 15.78 3.97
C TYR A 50 6.45 14.66 5.02
N GLN A 51 6.58 13.39 4.62
CA GLN A 51 6.77 12.25 5.54
C GLN A 51 8.11 12.35 6.27
N LEU A 52 9.17 12.78 5.56
CA LEU A 52 10.49 13.00 6.16
C LEU A 52 10.48 14.14 7.18
N GLN A 53 9.59 15.12 7.03
CA GLN A 53 9.43 16.21 7.99
C GLN A 53 8.78 15.76 9.30
N GLU A 54 8.02 14.66 9.31
CA GLU A 54 7.39 14.12 10.52
C GLU A 54 8.33 13.25 11.37
N LEU A 55 9.49 12.88 10.83
CA LEU A 55 10.50 12.12 11.54
C LEU A 55 11.38 13.08 12.36
N TYR A 56 11.53 12.81 13.66
CA TYR A 56 12.34 13.62 14.57
C TYR A 56 13.15 12.73 15.50
N GLY A 57 14.44 13.01 15.63
CA GLY A 57 15.26 12.27 16.59
C GLY A 57 16.75 12.33 16.35
N SER A 58 17.46 11.73 17.29
CA SER A 58 18.91 11.45 17.24
C SER A 58 19.23 9.95 17.16
N MET A 59 18.19 9.10 17.22
CA MET A 59 18.28 7.65 17.06
C MET A 59 17.23 7.23 16.05
N ALA A 60 17.55 6.25 15.21
CA ALA A 60 16.63 5.71 14.23
C ALA A 60 16.96 4.26 13.89
N ILE A 61 15.94 3.54 13.41
CA ILE A 61 16.05 2.23 12.78
C ILE A 61 15.30 2.30 11.45
N ALA A 62 15.84 1.63 10.44
CA ALA A 62 15.23 1.56 9.13
C ALA A 62 15.31 0.14 8.57
N HIS A 63 14.38 -0.19 7.68
CA HIS A 63 14.31 -1.49 7.01
C HIS A 63 13.83 -1.34 5.57
N ALA A 64 14.32 -2.21 4.66
CA ALA A 64 13.81 -2.38 3.30
C ALA A 64 13.60 -3.87 3.02
N GLY A 65 12.38 -4.22 2.62
CA GLY A 65 11.91 -5.60 2.45
C GLY A 65 10.66 -5.88 3.29
N SER A 66 9.78 -6.72 2.73
CA SER A 66 8.58 -7.38 3.31
C SER A 66 7.52 -7.51 2.20
N PHE A 67 6.66 -8.52 2.25
CA PHE A 67 5.68 -8.80 1.19
C PHE A 67 4.39 -7.98 1.34
N ALA A 68 3.98 -7.66 2.58
CA ALA A 68 2.73 -6.96 2.87
C ALA A 68 2.97 -5.64 3.63
N ASN A 69 2.05 -4.68 3.46
CA ASN A 69 2.16 -3.37 4.13
C ASN A 69 2.07 -3.48 5.66
N SER A 70 1.24 -4.39 6.15
CA SER A 70 1.14 -4.73 7.58
C SER A 70 2.44 -5.30 8.13
N GLU A 71 3.17 -6.03 7.29
CA GLU A 71 4.44 -6.69 7.62
C GLU A 71 5.66 -5.80 7.34
N ALA A 72 5.46 -4.57 6.87
CA ALA A 72 6.56 -3.63 6.67
C ALA A 72 7.21 -3.32 8.04
N GLN A 73 8.52 -3.55 8.12
CA GLN A 73 9.34 -3.26 9.28
C GLN A 73 9.85 -1.81 9.25
N PRO A 74 10.28 -1.21 10.38
CA PRO A 74 10.39 -1.80 11.72
C PRO A 74 9.04 -2.04 12.44
N PHE A 75 8.98 -3.09 13.25
CA PHE A 75 7.86 -3.35 14.18
C PHE A 75 8.04 -2.58 15.49
N TYR A 76 6.94 -2.40 16.23
CA TYR A 76 6.91 -1.70 17.50
C TYR A 76 5.98 -2.40 18.49
N VAL A 77 6.42 -2.48 19.75
CA VAL A 77 5.58 -2.80 20.91
C VAL A 77 5.74 -1.72 21.97
N ASN A 78 4.63 -1.32 22.61
CA ASN A 78 4.64 -0.29 23.65
C ASN A 78 5.12 -0.80 25.02
N SER A 79 5.12 -2.10 25.26
CA SER A 79 5.47 -2.71 26.55
C SER A 79 6.39 -3.93 26.40
N PRO A 80 7.46 -4.04 27.23
CA PRO A 80 7.89 -3.06 28.22
C PRO A 80 8.69 -1.91 27.56
N TYR A 81 8.68 -0.73 28.19
CA TYR A 81 9.51 0.45 27.86
C TYR A 81 9.31 1.12 26.49
N GLY A 82 8.71 0.44 25.51
CA GLY A 82 8.66 0.87 24.12
C GLY A 82 9.87 0.36 23.35
N ILE A 83 9.66 -0.62 22.46
CA ILE A 83 10.73 -1.29 21.71
C ILE A 83 10.37 -1.26 20.23
N VAL A 84 11.29 -0.77 19.41
CA VAL A 84 11.24 -0.83 17.95
C VAL A 84 12.24 -1.86 17.47
N PHE A 85 11.89 -2.63 16.44
CA PHE A 85 12.67 -3.80 16.03
C PHE A 85 12.72 -3.95 14.52
N ALA A 86 13.93 -4.16 13.98
CA ALA A 86 14.15 -4.55 12.58
C ALA A 86 15.01 -5.81 12.52
N HIS A 87 14.69 -6.68 11.58
CA HIS A 87 15.20 -8.04 11.45
C HIS A 87 15.43 -8.39 9.99
N ASN A 88 16.64 -8.86 9.69
CA ASN A 88 16.99 -9.54 8.45
C ASN A 88 17.30 -11.00 8.79
N GLY A 89 16.49 -11.94 8.29
CA GLY A 89 16.64 -13.35 8.62
C GLY A 89 15.34 -14.14 8.51
N ASN A 90 15.37 -15.37 9.04
CA ASN A 90 14.18 -16.17 9.25
C ASN A 90 14.31 -17.07 10.50
N LEU A 91 13.23 -17.15 11.29
CA LEU A 91 13.09 -18.11 12.39
C LEU A 91 12.59 -19.47 11.90
N THR A 92 13.17 -20.55 12.42
CA THR A 92 12.84 -21.92 11.99
C THR A 92 11.88 -22.63 12.95
N ASN A 93 11.70 -22.14 14.18
CA ASN A 93 10.76 -22.70 15.16
C ASN A 93 9.59 -21.75 15.47
N THR A 94 9.01 -21.14 14.45
CA THR A 94 7.94 -20.12 14.59
C THR A 94 6.68 -20.65 15.29
N GLU A 95 6.27 -21.89 15.04
CA GLU A 95 5.07 -22.50 15.65
C GLU A 95 5.22 -22.60 17.19
N GLU A 96 6.38 -23.08 17.66
CA GLU A 96 6.69 -23.17 19.09
C GLU A 96 6.67 -21.79 19.75
N LEU A 97 7.29 -20.80 19.10
CA LEU A 97 7.37 -19.44 19.62
C LEU A 97 5.99 -18.76 19.65
N HIS A 98 5.17 -18.99 18.62
CA HIS A 98 3.81 -18.48 18.57
C HIS A 98 2.97 -19.04 19.73
N LYS A 99 3.06 -20.36 19.96
CA LYS A 99 2.39 -21.03 21.08
C LYS A 99 2.85 -20.49 22.44
N TYR A 100 4.16 -20.32 22.64
CA TYR A 100 4.70 -19.72 23.86
C TYR A 100 4.18 -18.28 24.07
N LEU A 101 4.14 -17.47 23.01
CA LEU A 101 3.67 -16.09 23.10
C LEU A 101 2.19 -16.01 23.45
N ASP A 102 1.35 -16.87 22.87
CA ASP A 102 -0.09 -16.89 23.12
C ASP A 102 -0.44 -17.48 24.51
N GLU A 103 0.06 -18.68 24.80
CA GLU A 103 -0.34 -19.45 25.97
C GLU A 103 0.39 -19.05 27.27
N ILE A 104 1.63 -18.57 27.17
CA ILE A 104 2.49 -18.29 28.34
C ILE A 104 2.74 -16.80 28.50
N ALA A 105 3.13 -16.10 27.44
CA ALA A 105 3.43 -14.67 27.52
C ALA A 105 2.19 -13.78 27.34
N HIS A 106 1.06 -14.34 26.91
CA HIS A 106 -0.19 -13.65 26.57
C HIS A 106 0.01 -12.42 25.68
N ARG A 107 0.81 -12.60 24.62
CA ARG A 107 1.12 -11.60 23.60
C ARG A 107 0.55 -12.06 22.27
N HIS A 108 -0.51 -11.39 21.84
CA HIS A 108 -1.08 -11.60 20.52
C HIS A 108 -0.10 -11.16 19.42
N ILE A 109 -0.04 -11.93 18.34
CA ILE A 109 0.79 -11.68 17.17
C ILE A 109 -0.14 -11.39 15.99
N ASN A 110 0.01 -10.22 15.40
CA ASN A 110 -0.96 -9.66 14.46
C ASN A 110 -0.59 -9.94 12.99
N THR A 111 0.62 -10.42 12.72
CA THR A 111 1.12 -10.72 11.37
C THR A 111 1.75 -12.10 11.29
N ASN A 112 2.02 -12.57 10.07
CA ASN A 112 2.78 -13.81 9.86
C ASN A 112 4.29 -13.55 9.83
N SER A 113 4.74 -12.33 10.15
CA SER A 113 6.15 -11.98 10.17
C SER A 113 6.81 -12.54 11.43
N ASP A 114 7.82 -13.37 11.23
CA ASP A 114 8.72 -13.86 12.27
C ASP A 114 9.46 -12.73 13.02
N SER A 115 9.55 -11.56 12.42
CA SER A 115 10.12 -10.36 13.01
C SER A 115 9.27 -9.83 14.17
N GLU A 116 7.94 -9.97 14.08
CA GLU A 116 7.02 -9.65 15.18
C GLU A 116 7.14 -10.67 16.33
N LEU A 117 7.34 -11.96 15.99
CA LEU A 117 7.62 -13.00 16.98
C LEU A 117 8.91 -12.70 17.74
N LEU A 118 10.01 -12.42 17.02
CA LEU A 118 11.33 -12.16 17.61
C LEU A 118 11.29 -10.94 18.53
N LEU A 119 10.62 -9.87 18.11
CA LEU A 119 10.36 -8.68 18.94
C LEU A 119 9.60 -9.04 20.22
N ASN A 120 8.50 -9.80 20.12
CA ASN A 120 7.67 -10.11 21.27
C ASN A 120 8.33 -11.11 22.23
N ILE A 121 9.16 -12.03 21.74
CA ILE A 121 9.99 -12.90 22.58
C ILE A 121 10.99 -12.05 23.38
N PHE A 122 11.71 -11.13 22.71
CA PHE A 122 12.64 -10.23 23.39
C PHE A 122 11.92 -9.38 24.45
N ALA A 123 10.77 -8.79 24.09
CA ALA A 123 9.95 -7.99 24.98
C ALA A 123 9.43 -8.78 26.19
N SER A 124 9.00 -10.04 25.98
CA SER A 124 8.52 -10.95 27.03
C SER A 124 9.61 -11.24 28.05
N TYR A 125 10.82 -11.59 27.60
CA TYR A 125 11.93 -11.82 28.53
C TYR A 125 12.37 -10.56 29.25
N LEU A 126 12.35 -9.42 28.57
CA LEU A 126 12.70 -8.15 29.18
C LEU A 126 11.67 -7.70 30.24
N SER A 127 10.38 -8.03 30.08
CA SER A 127 9.37 -7.67 31.08
C SER A 127 9.51 -8.42 32.41
N ARG A 128 10.18 -9.57 32.43
CA ARG A 128 10.37 -10.39 33.65
C ARG A 128 11.23 -9.70 34.72
N PHE A 129 12.06 -8.73 34.35
CA PHE A 129 12.87 -8.00 35.32
C PHE A 129 12.05 -7.03 36.18
N GLN A 130 10.84 -6.64 35.73
CA GLN A 130 9.91 -5.78 36.47
C GLN A 130 10.53 -4.46 36.99
N LYS A 131 11.55 -3.94 36.30
CA LYS A 131 12.20 -2.67 36.65
C LYS A 131 11.49 -1.51 35.96
N SER A 132 11.53 -0.31 36.56
CA SER A 132 11.03 0.92 35.92
C SER A 132 11.85 1.31 34.67
N ARG A 133 13.13 0.94 34.63
CA ARG A 133 14.04 1.09 33.49
C ARG A 133 14.93 -0.13 33.38
N ALA A 134 15.13 -0.63 32.15
CA ALA A 134 16.11 -1.67 31.88
C ALA A 134 17.55 -1.13 31.97
N THR A 135 18.46 -1.93 32.50
CA THR A 135 19.90 -1.73 32.35
C THR A 135 20.41 -2.50 31.13
N TYR A 136 21.61 -2.16 30.63
CA TYR A 136 22.24 -2.93 29.55
C TYR A 136 22.45 -4.40 29.94
N ASP A 137 22.68 -4.70 31.22
CA ASP A 137 22.77 -6.07 31.73
C ASP A 137 21.45 -6.82 31.60
N ASP A 138 20.32 -6.14 31.84
CA ASP A 138 18.99 -6.74 31.66
C ASP A 138 18.70 -7.01 30.18
N LEU A 139 19.09 -6.09 29.28
CA LEU A 139 18.99 -6.30 27.82
C LEU A 139 19.78 -7.55 27.38
N PHE A 140 21.02 -7.70 27.85
CA PHE A 140 21.84 -8.86 27.50
C PHE A 140 21.33 -10.16 28.12
N LYS A 141 20.76 -10.13 29.34
CA LYS A 141 20.13 -11.32 29.94
C LYS A 141 18.83 -11.72 29.24
N ALA A 142 18.01 -10.74 28.82
CA ALA A 142 16.84 -10.99 27.98
C ALA A 142 17.27 -11.62 26.65
N LEU A 143 18.31 -11.08 26.03
CA LEU A 143 18.85 -11.58 24.78
C LEU A 143 19.46 -13.00 24.93
N SER A 144 20.14 -13.30 26.03
CA SER A 144 20.58 -14.66 26.36
C SER A 144 19.40 -15.65 26.44
N SER A 145 18.24 -15.19 26.92
CA SER A 145 17.02 -16.00 26.92
C SER A 145 16.43 -16.15 25.53
N LEU A 146 16.48 -15.10 24.70
CA LEU A 146 16.09 -15.16 23.30
C LEU A 146 16.94 -16.18 22.53
N TYR A 147 18.27 -16.14 22.65
CA TYR A 147 19.16 -17.09 21.97
C TYR A 147 18.87 -18.56 22.32
N ARG A 148 18.42 -18.83 23.54
CA ARG A 148 18.05 -20.19 23.97
C ARG A 148 16.76 -20.72 23.32
N HIS A 149 15.85 -19.84 22.91
CA HIS A 149 14.53 -20.24 22.40
C HIS A 149 14.36 -19.99 20.91
N CYS A 150 14.99 -18.96 20.35
CA CYS A 150 14.87 -18.64 18.94
C CYS A 150 15.93 -19.37 18.11
N GLN A 151 15.46 -20.23 17.20
CA GLN A 151 16.29 -20.96 16.25
C GLN A 151 16.12 -20.36 14.85
N GLY A 152 17.22 -20.26 14.10
CA GLY A 152 17.22 -19.70 12.75
C GLY A 152 18.48 -18.89 12.47
N GLY A 153 18.42 -18.04 11.45
CA GLY A 153 19.47 -17.08 11.11
C GLY A 153 18.88 -15.68 11.15
N TYR A 154 19.52 -14.76 11.88
CA TYR A 154 18.98 -13.43 12.12
C TYR A 154 20.06 -12.40 12.46
N ALA A 155 19.93 -11.23 11.85
CA ALA A 155 20.64 -10.01 12.19
C ALA A 155 19.59 -8.97 12.60
N CYS A 156 19.70 -8.45 13.82
CA CYS A 156 18.67 -7.63 14.42
C CYS A 156 19.22 -6.31 14.95
N VAL A 157 18.40 -5.27 14.82
CA VAL A 157 18.60 -3.99 15.50
C VAL A 157 17.32 -3.62 16.23
N ALA A 158 17.45 -3.32 17.52
CA ALA A 158 16.35 -2.92 18.39
C ALA A 158 16.63 -1.54 19.00
N MET A 159 15.60 -0.70 19.13
CA MET A 159 15.70 0.62 19.75
C MET A 159 14.75 0.68 20.93
N ILE A 160 15.28 1.01 22.10
CA ILE A 160 14.55 1.12 23.35
C ILE A 160 14.26 2.61 23.60
N ALA A 161 13.00 2.94 23.83
CA ALA A 161 12.51 4.33 23.87
C ALA A 161 13.33 5.21 24.82
N GLY A 162 14.02 6.20 24.24
CA GLY A 162 14.84 7.15 24.99
C GLY A 162 16.08 6.59 25.68
N TYR A 163 16.39 5.29 25.52
CA TYR A 163 17.51 4.64 26.20
C TYR A 163 18.69 4.32 25.28
N GLY A 164 18.47 3.66 24.15
CA GLY A 164 19.58 3.28 23.28
C GLY A 164 19.19 2.32 22.16
N ILE A 165 20.21 1.91 21.39
CA ILE A 165 20.08 0.96 20.27
C ILE A 165 20.91 -0.29 20.59
N LEU A 166 20.32 -1.46 20.41
CA LEU A 166 20.94 -2.78 20.55
C LEU A 166 21.03 -3.44 19.17
N GLY A 167 22.23 -3.78 18.72
CA GLY A 167 22.45 -4.62 17.53
C GLY A 167 22.97 -6.00 17.94
N PHE A 168 22.46 -7.06 17.35
CA PHE A 168 22.92 -8.43 17.66
C PHE A 168 22.73 -9.38 16.48
N ARG A 169 23.51 -10.47 16.49
CA ARG A 169 23.58 -11.46 15.41
C ARG A 169 23.35 -12.88 15.94
N ASP A 170 22.79 -13.76 15.13
CA ASP A 170 22.54 -15.17 15.49
C ASP A 170 23.83 -15.91 15.92
N PRO A 171 23.75 -16.98 16.72
CA PRO A 171 24.92 -17.69 17.27
C PRO A 171 25.82 -18.38 16.23
N ASN A 172 25.36 -18.52 14.98
CA ASN A 172 26.12 -19.09 13.87
C ASN A 172 26.68 -18.02 12.91
N GLY A 173 26.26 -16.76 13.06
CA GLY A 173 26.67 -15.65 12.21
C GLY A 173 26.13 -15.73 10.78
N ILE A 174 24.94 -16.31 10.58
CA ILE A 174 24.41 -16.61 9.24
C ILE A 174 24.08 -15.31 8.48
N ARG A 175 23.33 -14.39 9.09
CA ARG A 175 22.91 -13.13 8.46
C ARG A 175 23.94 -12.01 8.72
N PRO A 176 24.27 -11.15 7.75
CA PRO A 176 25.33 -10.16 7.93
C PRO A 176 24.87 -8.98 8.79
N LEU A 177 25.76 -8.50 9.65
CA LEU A 177 25.59 -7.29 10.45
C LEU A 177 26.94 -6.65 10.74
N VAL A 178 27.13 -5.43 10.24
CA VAL A 178 28.34 -4.63 10.45
C VAL A 178 28.02 -3.41 11.31
N PHE A 179 28.97 -3.06 12.17
CA PHE A 179 28.90 -1.91 13.07
C PHE A 179 30.06 -0.97 12.80
N GLY A 180 29.83 0.35 12.81
CA GLY A 180 30.89 1.34 12.63
C GLY A 180 30.63 2.67 13.33
N GLU A 181 31.64 3.53 13.30
CA GLU A 181 31.62 4.83 13.97
C GLU A 181 32.12 5.99 13.10
N ARG A 182 31.62 7.19 13.37
CA ARG A 182 32.04 8.42 12.69
C ARG A 182 32.18 9.54 13.70
N LYS A 183 33.23 10.36 13.61
CA LYS A 183 33.32 11.60 14.40
C LYS A 183 32.27 12.61 13.93
N SER A 184 31.56 13.23 14.87
CA SER A 184 30.56 14.27 14.62
C SER A 184 30.79 15.46 15.56
N LYS A 185 30.11 16.59 15.30
CA LYS A 185 30.19 17.80 16.15
C LYS A 185 29.76 17.52 17.59
N TYR A 186 28.99 16.45 17.83
CA TYR A 186 28.42 16.09 19.13
C TYR A 186 29.07 14.83 19.73
N GLY A 187 30.22 14.41 19.20
CA GLY A 187 30.96 13.23 19.64
C GLY A 187 31.19 12.25 18.48
N LYS A 188 30.61 11.06 18.58
CA LYS A 188 30.69 9.94 17.67
C LYS A 188 29.27 9.50 17.34
N ASP A 189 28.99 9.35 16.06
CA ASP A 189 27.80 8.67 15.60
C ASP A 189 28.14 7.19 15.42
N TYR A 190 27.17 6.32 15.63
CA TYR A 190 27.31 4.87 15.45
C TYR A 190 26.22 4.36 14.51
N LEU A 191 26.56 3.38 13.68
CA LEU A 191 25.64 2.80 12.70
C LEU A 191 25.79 1.28 12.64
N PHE A 192 24.64 0.60 12.63
CA PHE A 192 24.52 -0.78 12.20
C PHE A 192 23.97 -0.83 10.78
N ALA A 193 24.50 -1.72 9.95
CA ALA A 193 23.93 -2.02 8.64
C ALA A 193 24.14 -3.49 8.28
N SER A 194 23.37 -4.00 7.33
CA SER A 194 23.59 -5.35 6.79
C SER A 194 24.88 -5.44 5.97
N GLU A 195 25.36 -4.33 5.38
CA GLU A 195 26.55 -4.30 4.52
C GLU A 195 27.42 -3.07 4.75
N SER A 196 28.74 -3.24 4.60
CA SER A 196 29.74 -2.18 4.82
C SER A 196 29.56 -0.98 3.90
N VAL A 197 29.05 -1.18 2.68
CA VAL A 197 28.86 -0.11 1.68
C VAL A 197 27.94 1.02 2.20
N ALA A 198 26.98 0.69 3.07
CA ALA A 198 26.14 1.71 3.69
C ALA A 198 26.94 2.58 4.67
N LEU A 199 27.90 2.01 5.39
CA LEU A 199 28.80 2.75 6.28
C LEU A 199 29.78 3.60 5.47
N ASP A 200 30.40 3.03 4.44
CA ASP A 200 31.37 3.73 3.58
C ASP A 200 30.76 4.98 2.95
N GLN A 201 29.60 4.85 2.30
CA GLN A 201 28.93 5.96 1.61
C GLN A 201 28.43 7.04 2.57
N LEU A 202 28.11 6.68 3.81
CA LEU A 202 27.71 7.63 4.86
C LEU A 202 28.92 8.18 5.65
N GLY A 203 30.15 7.82 5.27
CA GLY A 203 31.38 8.33 5.88
C GLY A 203 31.67 7.77 7.27
N PHE A 204 31.13 6.59 7.61
CA PHE A 204 31.51 5.85 8.81
C PHE A 204 32.81 5.09 8.59
N THR A 205 33.58 4.94 9.67
CA THR A 205 34.94 4.38 9.70
C THR A 205 35.05 3.36 10.83
N ASN A 206 36.21 2.70 10.95
CA ASN A 206 36.50 1.72 12.01
C ASN A 206 35.42 0.63 12.15
N TYR A 207 34.77 0.27 11.05
CA TYR A 207 33.69 -0.70 11.11
C TYR A 207 34.20 -2.13 11.09
N TYR A 208 33.46 -3.02 11.76
CA TYR A 208 33.74 -4.44 11.89
C TYR A 208 32.43 -5.22 11.99
N ASP A 209 32.48 -6.50 11.65
CA ASP A 209 31.33 -7.39 11.72
C ASP A 209 30.98 -7.73 13.17
N VAL A 210 29.68 -7.69 13.49
CA VAL A 210 29.16 -8.22 14.75
C VAL A 210 29.36 -9.74 14.72
N ARG A 211 30.04 -10.28 15.74
CA ARG A 211 30.40 -11.70 15.80
C ARG A 211 29.17 -12.58 16.06
N PRO A 212 29.20 -13.88 15.73
CA PRO A 212 28.12 -14.80 16.05
C PRO A 212 27.79 -14.79 17.56
N GLY A 213 26.52 -14.62 17.92
CA GLY A 213 26.07 -14.57 19.32
C GLY A 213 26.50 -13.32 20.12
N GLN A 214 27.13 -12.36 19.44
CA GLN A 214 27.55 -11.09 20.02
C GLN A 214 26.43 -10.04 19.92
N ALA A 215 26.42 -9.14 20.90
CA ALA A 215 25.56 -7.98 20.92
C ALA A 215 26.36 -6.71 21.24
N ILE A 216 25.92 -5.60 20.66
CA ILE A 216 26.49 -4.27 20.88
C ILE A 216 25.35 -3.33 21.28
N PHE A 217 25.50 -2.69 22.43
CA PHE A 217 24.55 -1.70 22.92
C PHE A 217 25.14 -0.29 22.88
N ILE A 218 24.42 0.63 22.24
CA ILE A 218 24.73 2.05 22.15
C ILE A 218 23.76 2.80 23.05
N GLU A 219 24.25 3.30 24.18
CA GLU A 219 23.45 4.12 25.09
C GLU A 219 23.29 5.54 24.54
N LYS A 220 22.08 6.10 24.67
CA LYS A 220 21.82 7.51 24.35
C LYS A 220 22.49 8.39 25.38
N ASN A 221 23.48 9.17 24.97
CA ASN A 221 24.11 10.15 25.88
C ASN A 221 23.13 11.23 26.31
N LYS A 222 23.28 11.65 27.57
CA LYS A 222 22.74 12.94 28.03
C LYS A 222 23.64 14.05 27.50
N THR A 223 23.06 15.17 27.09
CA THR A 223 23.78 16.32 26.50
C THR A 223 24.89 16.91 27.39
N THR A 224 24.90 16.57 28.68
CA THR A 224 25.84 17.08 29.69
C THR A 224 26.95 16.09 30.06
N GLU A 225 26.94 14.86 29.54
CA GLU A 225 27.91 13.82 29.89
C GLU A 225 28.85 13.53 28.71
N PRO A 226 30.14 13.20 28.98
CA PRO A 226 31.04 12.70 27.95
C PRO A 226 30.47 11.44 27.33
N GLN A 227 30.67 11.29 26.02
CA GLN A 227 30.07 10.19 25.30
C GLN A 227 30.58 8.83 25.79
N LYS A 228 29.63 7.96 26.16
CA LYS A 228 29.93 6.58 26.53
C LYS A 228 30.32 5.77 25.30
N HIS A 229 31.26 4.84 25.50
CA HIS A 229 31.63 3.86 24.49
C HIS A 229 30.51 2.80 24.34
N PRO A 230 30.31 2.23 23.13
CA PRO A 230 29.40 1.12 22.93
C PRO A 230 29.81 -0.07 23.81
N ILE A 231 28.82 -0.74 24.39
CA ILE A 231 29.02 -1.90 25.25
C ILE A 231 28.92 -3.15 24.38
N ILE A 232 30.02 -3.86 24.23
CA ILE A 232 30.11 -5.08 23.42
C ILE A 232 30.11 -6.28 24.37
N ARG A 233 29.25 -7.27 24.10
CA ARG A 233 29.18 -8.49 24.90
C ARG A 233 28.98 -9.73 24.03
N GLN A 234 29.74 -10.78 24.34
CA GLN A 234 29.41 -12.13 23.88
C GLN A 234 28.28 -12.66 24.76
N VAL A 235 27.06 -12.75 24.21
CA VAL A 235 25.85 -13.05 25.00
C VAL A 235 25.50 -14.54 24.92
N HIS A 236 25.79 -15.17 23.79
CA HIS A 236 25.73 -16.61 23.60
C HIS A 236 27.11 -17.10 23.16
N GLU A 237 27.48 -18.34 23.48
CA GLU A 237 28.69 -18.93 22.89
C GLU A 237 28.57 -18.99 21.36
N GLN A 238 29.70 -18.85 20.67
CA GLN A 238 29.74 -18.98 19.22
C GLN A 238 29.54 -20.47 18.87
N LEU A 239 28.38 -20.81 18.32
CA LEU A 239 28.09 -22.18 17.86
C LEU A 239 28.83 -22.48 16.55
N GLY A 240 29.01 -21.45 15.73
CA GLY A 240 29.79 -21.50 14.50
C GLY A 240 30.06 -20.09 13.98
N TYR A 241 30.90 -19.98 12.96
CA TYR A 241 31.02 -18.76 12.16
C TYR A 241 30.83 -19.13 10.70
N THR A 242 29.56 -19.29 10.34
CA THR A 242 29.09 -19.82 9.06
C THR A 242 28.18 -18.80 8.39
N PRO A 243 28.72 -17.70 7.83
CA PRO A 243 27.92 -16.75 7.07
C PRO A 243 27.29 -17.43 5.86
N ASP A 244 26.15 -16.91 5.43
CA ASP A 244 25.48 -17.39 4.23
C ASP A 244 26.35 -17.17 2.99
N ILE A 245 26.72 -18.26 2.33
CA ILE A 245 27.56 -18.18 1.13
C ILE A 245 26.84 -17.48 -0.03
N PHE A 246 25.50 -17.51 -0.03
CA PHE A 246 24.68 -16.95 -1.11
C PHE A 246 24.72 -15.41 -1.13
N GLU A 247 25.09 -14.78 -0.01
CA GLU A 247 25.42 -13.36 0.06
C GLU A 247 26.57 -13.01 -0.91
N TYR A 248 27.62 -13.84 -0.95
CA TYR A 248 28.78 -13.63 -1.82
C TYR A 248 28.49 -13.98 -3.27
N VAL A 249 27.69 -15.03 -3.51
CA VAL A 249 27.30 -15.46 -4.87
C VAL A 249 26.49 -14.37 -5.57
N TYR A 250 25.42 -13.89 -4.93
CA TYR A 250 24.42 -13.06 -5.61
C TYR A 250 23.90 -11.89 -4.77
N PHE A 251 23.53 -12.14 -3.51
CA PHE A 251 22.60 -11.25 -2.82
C PHE A 251 23.21 -9.90 -2.42
N ALA A 252 24.44 -9.89 -1.91
CA ALA A 252 25.11 -8.66 -1.51
C ALA A 252 25.69 -7.89 -2.70
N ARG A 253 25.95 -6.60 -2.50
CA ARG A 253 26.64 -5.79 -3.49
C ARG A 253 28.13 -6.16 -3.60
N PRO A 254 28.74 -6.02 -4.79
CA PRO A 254 30.15 -6.34 -4.98
C PRO A 254 31.10 -5.43 -4.20
N ASP A 255 30.72 -4.18 -3.94
CA ASP A 255 31.50 -3.19 -3.19
C ASP A 255 31.43 -3.38 -1.66
N THR A 256 30.80 -4.46 -1.20
CA THR A 256 30.70 -4.82 0.21
C THR A 256 31.85 -5.72 0.67
N VAL A 257 32.28 -5.50 1.91
CA VAL A 257 33.10 -6.43 2.71
C VAL A 257 32.24 -6.91 3.88
N MET A 258 32.08 -8.24 4.00
CA MET A 258 31.35 -8.89 5.09
C MET A 258 32.23 -9.98 5.67
N ASP A 259 32.32 -10.05 6.99
CA ASP A 259 33.13 -11.02 7.73
C ASP A 259 34.59 -11.07 7.27
N GLY A 260 35.13 -9.89 6.90
CA GLY A 260 36.48 -9.74 6.33
C GLY A 260 36.64 -10.17 4.87
N ILE A 261 35.57 -10.64 4.22
CA ILE A 261 35.59 -11.16 2.85
C ILE A 261 35.01 -10.11 1.89
N SER A 262 35.80 -9.70 0.89
CA SER A 262 35.33 -8.82 -0.19
C SER A 262 34.48 -9.60 -1.19
N VAL A 263 33.22 -9.18 -1.38
CA VAL A 263 32.29 -9.80 -2.33
C VAL A 263 32.82 -9.73 -3.76
N TYR A 264 33.35 -8.57 -4.17
CA TYR A 264 33.98 -8.41 -5.48
C TYR A 264 35.12 -9.41 -5.72
N ARG A 265 36.06 -9.52 -4.78
CA ARG A 265 37.19 -10.46 -4.92
C ARG A 265 36.74 -11.91 -4.89
N ALA A 266 35.73 -12.25 -4.09
CA ALA A 266 35.14 -13.59 -4.09
C ALA A 266 34.56 -13.93 -5.46
N ARG A 267 33.79 -13.03 -6.09
CA ARG A 267 33.22 -13.24 -7.43
C ARG A 267 34.25 -13.35 -8.54
N LEU A 268 35.36 -12.60 -8.46
CA LEU A 268 36.50 -12.81 -9.36
C LEU A 268 37.07 -14.23 -9.20
N LYS A 269 37.35 -14.65 -7.97
CA LYS A 269 37.86 -16.01 -7.70
C LYS A 269 36.91 -17.11 -8.17
N MET A 270 35.60 -16.91 -8.03
CA MET A 270 34.59 -17.83 -8.61
C MET A 270 34.80 -17.98 -10.11
N GLY A 271 34.99 -16.86 -10.84
CA GLY A 271 35.29 -16.88 -12.27
C GLY A 271 36.57 -17.65 -12.63
N ARG A 272 37.64 -17.47 -11.85
CA ARG A 272 38.91 -18.20 -12.03
C ARG A 272 38.74 -19.71 -11.86
N TYR A 273 38.11 -20.16 -10.78
CA TYR A 273 37.90 -21.59 -10.56
C TYR A 273 36.87 -22.20 -11.53
N LEU A 274 35.88 -21.40 -11.95
CA LEU A 274 34.93 -21.84 -12.97
C LEU A 274 35.64 -22.05 -14.32
N ALA A 275 36.64 -21.22 -14.65
CA ALA A 275 37.50 -21.45 -15.81
C ALA A 275 38.28 -22.79 -15.72
N GLU A 276 38.78 -23.15 -14.54
CA GLU A 276 39.42 -24.46 -14.33
C GLU A 276 38.42 -25.61 -14.55
N THR A 277 37.18 -25.44 -14.10
CA THR A 277 36.10 -26.42 -14.32
C THR A 277 35.76 -26.55 -15.81
N VAL A 278 35.70 -25.43 -16.54
CA VAL A 278 35.51 -25.43 -18.01
C VAL A 278 36.67 -26.15 -18.72
N LYS A 279 37.93 -25.91 -18.32
CA LYS A 279 39.10 -26.63 -18.85
C LYS A 279 39.02 -28.13 -18.57
N LYS A 280 38.64 -28.54 -17.36
CA LYS A 280 38.47 -29.97 -17.02
C LYS A 280 37.39 -30.63 -17.90
N LYS A 281 36.29 -29.93 -18.18
CA LYS A 281 35.18 -30.45 -19.00
C LYS A 281 35.55 -30.56 -20.49
N PHE A 282 36.29 -29.60 -21.02
CA PHE A 282 36.53 -29.52 -22.47
C PHE A 282 37.96 -29.86 -22.94
N GLY A 283 38.91 -30.03 -22.02
CA GLY A 283 40.33 -30.27 -22.29
C GLY A 283 41.06 -29.01 -22.75
N ASP A 284 42.23 -29.18 -23.37
CA ASP A 284 43.01 -28.05 -23.93
C ASP A 284 42.35 -27.42 -25.16
N ASP A 285 41.30 -28.05 -25.70
CA ASP A 285 40.56 -27.64 -26.90
C ASP A 285 39.50 -26.53 -26.64
N VAL A 286 39.47 -25.96 -25.43
CA VAL A 286 38.51 -24.89 -25.05
C VAL A 286 38.49 -23.75 -26.07
N ALA A 287 39.67 -23.34 -26.57
CA ALA A 287 39.81 -22.24 -27.52
C ALA A 287 39.16 -22.51 -28.90
N ASN A 288 39.02 -23.78 -29.30
CA ASN A 288 38.35 -24.15 -30.53
C ASN A 288 36.84 -24.43 -30.32
N LYS A 289 36.42 -24.67 -29.07
CA LYS A 289 35.01 -24.94 -28.74
C LYS A 289 34.21 -23.68 -28.43
N ILE A 290 34.83 -22.66 -27.84
CA ILE A 290 34.15 -21.45 -27.35
C ILE A 290 34.75 -20.23 -28.01
N ASP A 291 33.95 -19.46 -28.75
CA ASP A 291 34.40 -18.26 -29.45
C ASP A 291 34.38 -17.01 -28.53
N VAL A 292 33.42 -16.97 -27.58
CA VAL A 292 33.18 -15.79 -26.75
C VAL A 292 32.50 -16.14 -25.42
N VAL A 293 32.91 -15.44 -24.36
CA VAL A 293 32.29 -15.46 -23.03
C VAL A 293 31.36 -14.26 -22.88
N VAL A 294 30.13 -14.51 -22.46
CA VAL A 294 29.08 -13.48 -22.31
C VAL A 294 28.45 -13.58 -20.92
N PRO A 295 28.50 -12.53 -20.08
CA PRO A 295 27.82 -12.54 -18.79
C PRO A 295 26.32 -12.33 -18.94
N VAL A 296 25.56 -12.88 -17.99
CA VAL A 296 24.22 -12.39 -17.66
C VAL A 296 24.38 -11.21 -16.68
N PRO A 297 23.98 -9.98 -17.06
CA PRO A 297 24.19 -8.80 -16.22
C PRO A 297 23.19 -8.69 -15.07
N ASP A 298 23.54 -8.09 -13.94
CA ASP A 298 24.81 -7.39 -13.66
C ASP A 298 25.80 -8.21 -12.80
N THR A 299 25.31 -9.16 -12.00
CA THR A 299 26.09 -9.88 -10.97
C THR A 299 27.30 -10.63 -11.54
N SER A 300 27.08 -11.34 -12.65
CA SER A 300 28.04 -12.29 -13.23
C SER A 300 29.14 -11.63 -14.04
N ARG A 301 29.10 -10.30 -14.26
CA ARG A 301 30.10 -9.58 -15.05
C ARG A 301 31.53 -9.81 -14.57
N ASN A 302 31.75 -9.72 -13.25
CA ASN A 302 33.09 -9.88 -12.67
C ASN A 302 33.60 -11.32 -12.84
N ALA A 303 32.76 -12.31 -12.55
CA ALA A 303 33.12 -13.72 -12.68
C ALA A 303 33.38 -14.09 -14.16
N ALA A 304 32.51 -13.65 -15.08
CA ALA A 304 32.66 -13.90 -16.50
C ALA A 304 33.92 -13.24 -17.10
N LEU A 305 34.26 -12.03 -16.63
CA LEU A 305 35.47 -11.33 -17.03
C LEU A 305 36.73 -12.11 -16.61
N GLU A 306 36.83 -12.49 -15.34
CA GLU A 306 37.98 -13.26 -14.85
C GLU A 306 38.05 -14.64 -15.52
N LEU A 307 36.89 -15.27 -15.76
CA LEU A 307 36.80 -16.54 -16.47
C LEU A 307 37.36 -16.41 -17.89
N ALA A 308 36.93 -15.39 -18.64
CA ALA A 308 37.40 -15.13 -20.00
C ALA A 308 38.92 -14.89 -20.03
N GLN A 309 39.44 -14.10 -19.09
CA GLN A 309 40.87 -13.85 -18.96
C GLN A 309 41.66 -15.13 -18.65
N THR A 310 41.15 -15.96 -17.73
CA THR A 310 41.81 -17.22 -17.32
C THR A 310 41.80 -18.28 -18.42
N LEU A 311 40.76 -18.27 -19.28
CA LEU A 311 40.66 -19.12 -20.46
C LEU A 311 41.36 -18.54 -21.70
N ASN A 312 41.84 -17.29 -21.64
CA ASN A 312 42.34 -16.53 -22.79
C ASN A 312 41.31 -16.45 -23.94
N LEU A 313 40.06 -16.16 -23.59
CA LEU A 313 38.93 -16.01 -24.52
C LEU A 313 38.44 -14.56 -24.56
N ASN A 314 37.73 -14.19 -25.62
CA ASN A 314 37.10 -12.89 -25.74
C ASN A 314 35.93 -12.74 -24.76
N TYR A 315 35.91 -11.65 -24.00
CA TYR A 315 34.75 -11.20 -23.23
C TYR A 315 33.92 -10.21 -24.04
N LYS A 316 32.59 -10.38 -24.07
CA LYS A 316 31.67 -9.44 -24.72
C LYS A 316 30.39 -9.24 -23.91
N GLU A 317 29.94 -7.99 -23.84
CA GLU A 317 28.62 -7.62 -23.30
C GLU A 317 27.53 -7.97 -24.33
N GLY A 318 27.25 -9.27 -24.47
CA GLY A 318 26.21 -9.77 -25.37
C GLY A 318 24.80 -9.47 -24.87
N PHE A 319 24.58 -9.43 -23.56
CA PHE A 319 23.30 -9.04 -22.96
C PHE A 319 23.38 -7.67 -22.32
N ILE A 320 22.39 -6.83 -22.60
CA ILE A 320 22.21 -5.52 -21.95
C ILE A 320 20.98 -5.57 -21.07
N LYS A 321 21.15 -5.26 -19.79
CA LYS A 321 20.03 -5.15 -18.84
C LYS A 321 19.28 -3.84 -19.04
N ASN A 322 17.96 -3.95 -19.19
CA ASN A 322 17.08 -2.79 -19.24
C ASN A 322 16.90 -2.24 -17.81
N ARG A 323 17.51 -1.09 -17.53
CA ARG A 323 17.55 -0.49 -16.19
C ARG A 323 16.20 0.06 -15.72
N TYR A 324 15.32 0.44 -16.65
CA TYR A 324 14.06 1.13 -16.37
C TYR A 324 12.84 0.23 -16.53
N VAL A 325 12.95 -1.02 -16.07
CA VAL A 325 11.85 -1.99 -16.15
C VAL A 325 11.10 -1.98 -14.83
N GLY A 326 9.84 -1.54 -14.85
CA GLY A 326 8.95 -1.67 -13.70
C GLY A 326 8.63 -3.13 -13.39
N ARG A 327 8.16 -3.42 -12.16
CA ARG A 327 7.70 -4.78 -11.79
C ARG A 327 6.68 -5.27 -12.82
N THR A 328 6.94 -6.43 -13.43
CA THR A 328 5.95 -7.14 -14.23
C THR A 328 5.02 -7.86 -13.27
N PHE A 329 3.77 -7.40 -13.15
CA PHE A 329 2.73 -8.11 -12.42
C PHE A 329 2.59 -9.55 -12.92
N ILE A 330 2.21 -10.46 -12.03
CA ILE A 330 1.93 -11.86 -12.36
C ILE A 330 0.83 -11.87 -13.44
N MET A 331 1.14 -12.47 -14.58
CA MET A 331 0.26 -12.57 -15.75
C MET A 331 0.07 -14.06 -16.06
N PRO A 332 -1.18 -14.55 -16.17
CA PRO A 332 -1.41 -15.95 -16.52
C PRO A 332 -0.91 -16.30 -17.92
N GLY A 333 -0.07 -17.33 -18.03
CA GLY A 333 0.28 -17.96 -19.31
C GLY A 333 1.78 -18.05 -19.62
N GLN A 334 2.26 -19.24 -20.00
CA GLN A 334 3.64 -19.52 -20.40
C GLN A 334 4.14 -18.65 -21.58
N GLN A 335 3.27 -18.25 -22.51
CA GLN A 335 3.67 -17.44 -23.68
C GLN A 335 4.01 -15.98 -23.34
N ILE A 336 3.45 -15.42 -22.27
CA ILE A 336 3.75 -14.05 -21.82
C ILE A 336 5.00 -14.03 -20.91
N ARG A 337 5.30 -15.14 -20.21
CA ARG A 337 6.59 -15.30 -19.50
C ARG A 337 7.80 -15.20 -20.44
N LYS A 338 7.71 -15.71 -21.68
CA LYS A 338 8.73 -15.49 -22.74
C LYS A 338 8.99 -14.01 -23.03
N LYS A 339 7.96 -13.15 -22.95
CA LYS A 339 8.11 -11.69 -23.11
C LYS A 339 8.75 -11.01 -21.90
N CYS A 340 8.75 -11.62 -20.70
CA CYS A 340 9.26 -10.99 -19.48
C CYS A 340 10.80 -10.98 -19.41
N VAL A 341 11.50 -12.02 -19.88
CA VAL A 341 12.97 -12.01 -19.92
C VAL A 341 13.50 -11.05 -20.99
N ARG A 342 12.89 -11.04 -22.20
CA ARG A 342 13.18 -10.04 -23.24
C ARG A 342 12.86 -8.59 -22.83
N ARG A 343 11.97 -8.38 -21.85
CA ARG A 343 11.75 -7.06 -21.23
C ARG A 343 12.88 -6.69 -20.27
N LYS A 344 13.52 -7.66 -19.60
CA LYS A 344 14.60 -7.44 -18.64
C LYS A 344 15.97 -7.34 -19.30
N LEU A 345 16.21 -8.11 -20.36
CA LEU A 345 17.48 -8.22 -21.06
C LEU A 345 17.25 -8.03 -22.57
N ASN A 346 18.21 -7.41 -23.24
CA ASN A 346 18.28 -7.36 -24.70
C ASN A 346 19.56 -8.04 -25.20
N ALA A 347 19.47 -8.82 -26.26
CA ALA A 347 20.62 -9.51 -26.85
C ALA A 347 21.21 -8.70 -28.02
N GLN A 348 22.52 -8.48 -28.01
CA GLN A 348 23.27 -7.84 -29.09
C GLN A 348 23.59 -8.86 -30.18
N ALA A 349 22.79 -8.89 -31.26
CA ALA A 349 22.85 -9.95 -32.26
C ALA A 349 24.26 -10.21 -32.84
N LEU A 350 25.05 -9.16 -33.06
CA LEU A 350 26.43 -9.28 -33.57
C LEU A 350 27.38 -10.03 -32.62
N GLU A 351 27.08 -10.05 -31.33
CA GLU A 351 27.90 -10.77 -30.35
C GLU A 351 27.61 -12.27 -30.30
N PHE A 352 26.48 -12.72 -30.85
CA PHE A 352 26.08 -14.13 -30.87
C PHE A 352 26.15 -14.78 -32.26
N ASN A 353 25.89 -14.01 -33.33
CA ASN A 353 25.72 -14.54 -34.68
C ASN A 353 26.90 -15.41 -35.15
N LYS A 354 26.62 -16.66 -35.51
CA LYS A 354 27.55 -17.70 -35.99
C LYS A 354 28.67 -18.10 -35.00
N LYS A 355 28.53 -17.80 -33.71
CA LYS A 355 29.51 -18.12 -32.66
C LYS A 355 29.04 -19.22 -31.71
N ASN A 356 29.98 -19.97 -31.13
CA ASN A 356 29.79 -20.82 -29.97
C ASN A 356 29.99 -19.97 -28.71
N VAL A 357 28.95 -19.80 -27.91
CA VAL A 357 28.92 -18.82 -26.82
C VAL A 357 28.89 -19.53 -25.47
N LEU A 358 29.75 -19.10 -24.55
CA LEU A 358 29.68 -19.46 -23.14
C LEU A 358 28.98 -18.35 -22.36
N ILE A 359 27.75 -18.61 -21.95
CA ILE A 359 26.96 -17.71 -21.10
C ILE A 359 27.32 -18.01 -19.64
N VAL A 360 27.64 -16.97 -18.87
CA VAL A 360 27.98 -17.10 -17.45
C VAL A 360 26.93 -16.38 -16.62
N ASP A 361 26.28 -17.12 -15.71
CA ASP A 361 25.28 -16.60 -14.78
C ASP A 361 25.68 -16.91 -13.32
N ASP A 362 25.06 -16.22 -12.36
CA ASP A 362 25.43 -16.36 -10.96
C ASP A 362 24.95 -17.69 -10.39
N SER A 363 23.73 -18.09 -10.77
CA SER A 363 23.08 -19.30 -10.27
C SER A 363 21.96 -19.76 -11.20
N ILE A 364 21.53 -21.02 -11.02
CA ILE A 364 20.36 -21.58 -11.69
C ILE A 364 19.39 -22.12 -10.63
N VAL A 365 18.27 -21.43 -10.44
CA VAL A 365 17.24 -21.80 -9.42
C VAL A 365 16.13 -22.64 -10.05
N ARG A 366 15.17 -22.00 -10.74
CA ARG A 366 14.04 -22.68 -11.41
C ARG A 366 14.32 -23.05 -12.88
N GLY A 367 15.45 -22.58 -13.44
CA GLY A 367 15.86 -22.81 -14.83
C GLY A 367 15.05 -22.08 -15.92
N THR A 368 13.86 -21.54 -15.61
CA THR A 368 13.00 -20.85 -16.58
C THR A 368 13.66 -19.61 -17.19
N THR A 369 14.36 -18.79 -16.39
CA THR A 369 15.09 -17.61 -16.88
C THR A 369 16.29 -18.02 -17.73
N SER A 370 17.08 -18.99 -17.28
CA SER A 370 18.24 -19.52 -18.02
C SER A 370 17.82 -20.05 -19.40
N LYS A 371 16.70 -20.79 -19.47
CA LYS A 371 16.12 -21.29 -20.73
C LYS A 371 15.81 -20.19 -21.73
N GLU A 372 15.21 -19.09 -21.26
CA GLU A 372 14.90 -17.94 -22.12
C GLU A 372 16.16 -17.17 -22.54
N ILE A 373 17.16 -17.04 -21.67
CA ILE A 373 18.46 -16.43 -21.98
C ILE A 373 19.17 -17.22 -23.10
N ILE A 374 19.19 -18.55 -22.98
CA ILE A 374 19.75 -19.45 -23.99
C ILE A 374 18.98 -19.30 -25.31
N GLN A 375 17.65 -19.28 -25.26
CA GLN A 375 16.83 -19.09 -26.45
C GLN A 375 17.12 -17.73 -27.10
N MET A 376 17.29 -16.65 -26.34
CA MET A 376 17.65 -15.34 -26.89
C MET A 376 19.00 -15.35 -27.59
N ALA A 377 20.00 -16.06 -27.06
CA ALA A 377 21.28 -16.23 -27.73
C ALA A 377 21.16 -17.04 -29.04
N LYS A 378 20.36 -18.11 -29.03
CA LYS A 378 20.07 -18.92 -30.24
C LYS A 378 19.32 -18.11 -31.30
N ASP A 379 18.30 -17.34 -30.90
CA ASP A 379 17.54 -16.44 -31.78
C ASP A 379 18.44 -15.34 -32.38
N ALA A 380 19.46 -14.90 -31.65
CA ALA A 380 20.49 -13.97 -32.09
C ALA A 380 21.54 -14.61 -33.03
N GLY A 381 21.42 -15.91 -33.33
CA GLY A 381 22.24 -16.64 -34.28
C GLY A 381 23.41 -17.43 -33.69
N ALA A 382 23.44 -17.68 -32.37
CA ALA A 382 24.46 -18.56 -31.77
C ALA A 382 24.38 -20.00 -32.33
N LYS A 383 25.53 -20.61 -32.62
CA LYS A 383 25.64 -22.00 -33.12
C LYS A 383 25.47 -23.01 -31.99
N LYS A 384 26.26 -22.83 -30.93
CA LYS A 384 26.21 -23.59 -29.67
C LYS A 384 26.13 -22.62 -28.52
N VAL A 385 25.38 -22.98 -27.50
CA VAL A 385 25.21 -22.19 -26.27
C VAL A 385 25.54 -23.07 -25.08
N TYR A 386 26.71 -22.81 -24.49
CA TYR A 386 27.13 -23.38 -23.22
C TYR A 386 26.71 -22.45 -22.09
N PHE A 387 26.31 -23.02 -20.95
CA PHE A 387 25.85 -22.25 -19.81
C PHE A 387 26.63 -22.61 -18.55
N ALA A 388 27.29 -21.63 -17.93
CA ALA A 388 28.09 -21.82 -16.73
C ALA A 388 27.48 -21.06 -15.54
N SER A 389 27.36 -21.74 -14.41
CA SER A 389 26.83 -21.20 -13.15
C SER A 389 27.97 -20.99 -12.15
N CYS A 390 28.08 -19.78 -11.59
CA CYS A 390 29.07 -19.47 -10.55
C CYS A 390 28.76 -20.14 -9.21
N ALA A 391 27.51 -20.56 -9.00
CA ALA A 391 27.09 -21.38 -7.88
C ALA A 391 27.06 -22.88 -8.26
N PRO A 392 27.26 -23.79 -7.30
CA PRO A 392 26.88 -25.20 -7.43
C PRO A 392 25.37 -25.39 -7.68
N PRO A 393 24.93 -26.60 -8.06
CA PRO A 393 23.51 -26.88 -8.27
C PRO A 393 22.71 -26.65 -6.99
N ILE A 394 21.70 -25.78 -7.04
CA ILE A 394 20.81 -25.47 -5.91
C ILE A 394 19.76 -26.57 -5.81
N ARG A 395 19.84 -27.40 -4.77
CA ARG A 395 19.03 -28.62 -4.60
C ARG A 395 18.06 -28.55 -3.42
N TYR A 396 18.24 -27.59 -2.51
CA TYR A 396 17.47 -27.48 -1.28
C TYR A 396 16.99 -26.04 -1.04
N PRO A 397 15.87 -25.84 -0.32
CA PRO A 397 15.33 -24.52 -0.06
C PRO A 397 16.20 -23.77 0.93
N HIS A 398 16.16 -22.45 0.85
CA HIS A 398 16.81 -21.58 1.82
C HIS A 398 15.81 -21.23 2.93
N VAL A 399 16.21 -21.41 4.19
CA VAL A 399 15.32 -21.28 5.36
C VAL A 399 15.77 -20.19 6.34
N TYR A 400 16.79 -19.40 5.97
CA TYR A 400 17.40 -18.38 6.82
C TYR A 400 17.22 -16.96 6.30
N GLY A 401 16.24 -16.73 5.41
CA GLY A 401 15.78 -15.39 5.03
C GLY A 401 16.00 -14.98 3.57
N ILE A 402 16.53 -15.85 2.69
CA ILE A 402 16.52 -15.60 1.24
C ILE A 402 15.40 -16.42 0.59
N ASP A 403 14.48 -15.76 -0.12
CA ASP A 403 13.40 -16.43 -0.84
C ASP A 403 13.90 -16.97 -2.20
N LEU A 404 14.04 -18.30 -2.32
CA LEU A 404 14.45 -18.98 -3.56
C LEU A 404 13.27 -19.71 -4.23
N ALA A 405 13.02 -20.96 -3.81
CA ALA A 405 11.93 -21.80 -4.27
C ALA A 405 11.83 -23.07 -3.40
N ASN A 406 10.71 -23.78 -3.49
CA ASN A 406 10.55 -25.12 -2.92
C ASN A 406 11.40 -26.17 -3.65
N ARG A 407 11.70 -27.30 -2.99
CA ARG A 407 12.53 -28.39 -3.58
C ARG A 407 12.04 -28.80 -4.96
N LYS A 408 10.74 -29.04 -5.10
CA LYS A 408 10.12 -29.48 -6.37
C LYS A 408 10.24 -28.46 -7.51
N ASP A 409 10.37 -27.17 -7.19
CA ASP A 409 10.50 -26.09 -8.17
C ASP A 409 11.97 -25.84 -8.58
N LEU A 410 12.94 -26.40 -7.85
CA LEU A 410 14.36 -26.28 -8.17
C LEU A 410 14.72 -27.21 -9.33
N ILE A 411 15.35 -26.68 -10.37
CA ILE A 411 15.66 -27.48 -11.56
C ILE A 411 16.68 -28.58 -11.25
N ALA A 412 17.61 -28.32 -10.32
CA ALA A 412 18.61 -29.30 -9.94
C ALA A 412 18.11 -30.30 -8.89
N TYR A 413 16.89 -30.19 -8.38
CA TYR A 413 16.38 -31.19 -7.44
C TYR A 413 16.28 -32.56 -8.10
N GLN A 414 17.03 -33.54 -7.58
CA GLN A 414 17.11 -34.92 -8.08
C GLN A 414 17.49 -35.07 -9.56
N ARG A 415 18.17 -34.08 -10.16
CA ARG A 415 18.62 -34.14 -11.56
C ARG A 415 20.14 -34.05 -11.70
N ALA A 416 20.66 -34.76 -12.68
CA ALA A 416 22.05 -34.65 -13.14
C ALA A 416 22.23 -33.45 -14.09
N GLU A 417 23.47 -33.04 -14.33
CA GLU A 417 23.78 -31.83 -15.11
C GLU A 417 23.34 -31.92 -16.57
N ASP A 418 23.41 -33.11 -17.17
CA ASP A 418 22.97 -33.42 -18.54
C ASP A 418 21.44 -33.27 -18.68
N GLU A 419 20.69 -33.74 -17.70
CA GLU A 419 19.24 -33.56 -17.64
C GLU A 419 18.87 -32.07 -17.52
N ILE A 420 19.62 -31.32 -16.71
CA ILE A 420 19.43 -29.87 -16.56
C ILE A 420 19.75 -29.15 -17.87
N ALA A 421 20.86 -29.48 -18.53
CA ALA A 421 21.27 -28.89 -19.81
C ALA A 421 20.18 -29.08 -20.87
N LYS A 422 19.65 -30.30 -20.97
CA LYS A 422 18.54 -30.63 -21.86
C LYS A 422 17.28 -29.82 -21.54
N GLU A 423 16.92 -29.68 -20.26
CA GLU A 423 15.72 -28.97 -19.83
C GLU A 423 15.78 -27.46 -20.15
N ILE A 424 16.93 -26.82 -19.94
CA ILE A 424 17.13 -25.39 -20.28
C ILE A 424 17.50 -25.17 -21.75
N GLY A 425 17.77 -26.24 -22.50
CA GLY A 425 18.14 -26.18 -23.92
C GLY A 425 19.56 -25.71 -24.18
N ALA A 426 20.48 -25.84 -23.22
CA ALA A 426 21.90 -25.61 -23.41
C ALA A 426 22.56 -26.82 -24.10
N ASP A 427 23.65 -26.58 -24.81
CA ASP A 427 24.48 -27.65 -25.35
C ASP A 427 25.25 -28.37 -24.24
N GLU A 428 25.73 -27.63 -23.23
CA GLU A 428 26.26 -28.16 -21.97
C GLU A 428 25.98 -27.17 -20.84
N VAL A 429 25.80 -27.70 -19.63
CA VAL A 429 25.80 -26.92 -18.39
C VAL A 429 27.06 -27.26 -17.59
N ILE A 430 27.64 -26.23 -16.99
CA ILE A 430 28.84 -26.33 -16.16
C ILE A 430 28.55 -25.62 -14.84
N TYR A 431 28.60 -26.36 -13.74
CA TYR A 431 28.43 -25.79 -12.40
C TYR A 431 29.78 -25.61 -11.72
N GLN A 432 29.90 -24.54 -10.95
CA GLN A 432 30.98 -24.40 -9.98
C GLN A 432 30.92 -25.54 -8.96
N THR A 433 32.05 -26.11 -8.59
CA THR A 433 32.08 -27.10 -7.51
C THR A 433 31.89 -26.42 -6.15
N LEU A 434 31.30 -27.13 -5.19
CA LEU A 434 31.12 -26.57 -3.84
C LEU A 434 32.47 -26.23 -3.21
N GLU A 435 33.46 -27.10 -3.35
CA GLU A 435 34.81 -26.89 -2.83
C GLU A 435 35.46 -25.61 -3.39
N ASP A 436 35.34 -25.37 -4.69
CA ASP A 436 35.91 -24.17 -5.30
C ASP A 436 35.13 -22.90 -4.96
N LEU A 437 33.81 -23.00 -4.75
CA LEU A 437 33.02 -21.89 -4.19
C LEU A 437 33.50 -21.55 -2.78
N TYR A 438 33.73 -22.55 -1.92
CA TYR A 438 34.32 -22.35 -0.59
C TYR A 438 35.68 -21.63 -0.68
N LYS A 439 36.60 -22.12 -1.51
CA LYS A 439 37.93 -21.50 -1.73
C LYS A 439 37.84 -20.07 -2.26
N SER A 440 36.80 -19.75 -3.03
CA SER A 440 36.58 -18.40 -3.55
C SER A 440 36.31 -17.39 -2.43
N CYS A 441 35.61 -17.82 -1.38
CA CYS A 441 35.21 -16.98 -0.25
C CYS A 441 36.19 -17.05 0.93
N GLN A 442 36.97 -18.13 1.05
CA GLN A 442 37.87 -18.35 2.17
C GLN A 442 39.20 -17.60 1.99
N HIS A 443 39.25 -16.32 2.37
CA HIS A 443 40.51 -15.56 2.40
C HIS A 443 40.56 -14.51 3.51
N ASN A 444 41.60 -14.61 4.36
CA ASN A 444 41.92 -13.64 5.41
C ASN A 444 40.72 -13.28 6.31
N SER A 445 39.92 -14.27 6.70
CA SER A 445 38.75 -14.09 7.55
C SER A 445 38.77 -15.04 8.76
N LEU A 446 37.99 -14.68 9.79
CA LEU A 446 37.76 -15.49 10.99
C LEU A 446 36.67 -16.56 10.79
N VAL A 447 36.15 -16.66 9.57
CA VAL A 447 35.06 -17.54 9.17
C VAL A 447 35.53 -18.99 9.22
N SER A 448 34.82 -19.85 9.96
CA SER A 448 35.17 -21.27 10.14
C SER A 448 34.59 -22.17 9.05
N GLY A 449 33.56 -21.70 8.35
CA GLY A 449 32.86 -22.42 7.29
C GLY A 449 31.78 -21.53 6.69
N PHE A 450 30.85 -22.07 5.91
CA PHE A 450 29.73 -21.30 5.37
C PHE A 450 28.43 -22.07 5.51
N GLU A 451 27.33 -21.34 5.59
CA GLU A 451 26.01 -21.93 5.44
C GLU A 451 25.84 -22.32 3.96
N THR A 452 25.63 -23.61 3.70
CA THR A 452 25.61 -24.20 2.34
C THR A 452 24.49 -25.21 2.15
N SER A 453 23.45 -25.12 2.98
CA SER A 453 22.28 -26.00 2.99
C SER A 453 21.63 -26.06 1.61
N VAL A 454 21.52 -24.94 0.90
CA VAL A 454 20.92 -24.87 -0.45
C VAL A 454 21.57 -25.82 -1.46
N PHE A 455 22.84 -26.21 -1.25
CA PHE A 455 23.57 -27.15 -2.09
C PHE A 455 23.61 -28.57 -1.50
N THR A 456 23.69 -28.68 -0.18
CA THR A 456 24.03 -29.95 0.52
C THR A 456 22.87 -30.60 1.26
N GLY A 457 21.81 -29.86 1.57
CA GLY A 457 20.72 -30.27 2.44
C GLY A 457 21.08 -30.31 3.93
N LYS A 458 22.30 -29.89 4.29
CA LYS A 458 22.79 -29.86 5.67
C LYS A 458 22.65 -28.44 6.22
N TYR A 459 21.60 -28.24 7.01
CA TYR A 459 21.33 -26.99 7.69
C TYR A 459 22.14 -26.89 8.99
N VAL A 460 22.63 -25.69 9.31
CA VAL A 460 23.45 -25.44 10.53
C VAL A 460 22.61 -25.41 11.81
N THR A 461 21.29 -25.24 11.68
CA THR A 461 20.32 -25.42 12.77
C THR A 461 19.59 -26.74 12.61
N ASN A 462 18.85 -27.16 13.64
CA ASN A 462 18.11 -28.43 13.68
C ASN A 462 16.90 -28.41 12.73
N ILE A 463 17.16 -28.57 11.43
CA ILE A 463 16.14 -28.70 10.40
C ILE A 463 16.06 -30.16 9.97
N ASP A 464 14.88 -30.73 10.11
CA ASP A 464 14.57 -32.08 9.68
C ASP A 464 13.68 -32.10 8.43
N GLU A 465 13.50 -33.29 7.88
CA GLU A 465 12.65 -33.51 6.71
C GLU A 465 11.20 -33.06 6.96
N LYS A 466 10.71 -33.21 8.20
CA LYS A 466 9.35 -32.81 8.58
C LYS A 466 9.16 -31.31 8.46
N TYR A 467 10.14 -30.50 8.87
CA TYR A 467 10.10 -29.05 8.71
C TYR A 467 10.09 -28.65 7.23
N LEU A 468 10.91 -29.31 6.40
CA LEU A 468 10.93 -29.04 4.95
C LEU A 468 9.59 -29.41 4.30
N ASP A 469 9.01 -30.54 4.67
CA ASP A 469 7.67 -30.95 4.21
C ASP A 469 6.58 -29.99 4.70
N TYR A 470 6.69 -29.47 5.93
CA TYR A 470 5.80 -28.45 6.46
C TYR A 470 5.90 -27.15 5.66
N LEU A 471 7.11 -26.66 5.39
CA LEU A 471 7.33 -25.47 4.56
C LEU A 471 6.75 -25.66 3.15
N GLU A 472 6.95 -26.82 2.54
CA GLU A 472 6.36 -27.13 1.24
C GLU A 472 4.85 -27.11 1.28
N LYS A 473 4.22 -27.75 2.29
CA LYS A 473 2.75 -27.73 2.43
C LYS A 473 2.22 -26.33 2.70
N PHE A 474 2.91 -25.53 3.51
CA PHE A 474 2.53 -24.16 3.81
C PHE A 474 2.65 -23.25 2.59
N GLN A 475 3.72 -23.40 1.80
CA GLN A 475 3.88 -22.68 0.55
C GLN A 475 2.95 -23.21 -0.54
N GLU A 476 2.69 -24.51 -0.62
CA GLU A 476 1.69 -25.12 -1.51
C GLU A 476 0.29 -24.68 -1.12
N SER A 477 -0.08 -24.55 0.16
CA SER A 477 -1.39 -24.03 0.56
C SER A 477 -1.52 -22.56 0.20
N ASN A 478 -0.49 -21.74 0.47
CA ASN A 478 -0.49 -20.33 0.08
C ASN A 478 -0.50 -20.17 -1.45
N ARG A 479 0.25 -21.00 -2.17
CA ARG A 479 0.28 -21.03 -3.64
C ARG A 479 -0.99 -21.62 -4.22
N THR A 480 -1.64 -22.58 -3.58
CA THR A 480 -2.93 -23.12 -4.02
C THR A 480 -4.04 -22.13 -3.72
N ILE A 481 -3.97 -21.33 -2.65
CA ILE A 481 -4.87 -20.19 -2.43
C ILE A 481 -4.61 -19.10 -3.48
N HIS A 482 -3.35 -18.79 -3.77
CA HIS A 482 -2.96 -17.78 -4.76
C HIS A 482 -3.26 -18.24 -6.21
N GLU A 483 -3.09 -19.53 -6.50
CA GLU A 483 -3.40 -20.23 -7.75
C GLU A 483 -4.88 -20.59 -7.82
N HIS A 484 -5.64 -20.81 -6.75
CA HIS A 484 -7.11 -20.86 -6.82
C HIS A 484 -7.65 -19.46 -7.12
N ASN A 485 -7.06 -18.42 -6.52
CA ASN A 485 -7.42 -17.05 -6.80
C ASN A 485 -6.99 -16.62 -8.22
N GLU A 486 -5.89 -17.17 -8.77
CA GLU A 486 -5.49 -16.99 -10.17
C GLU A 486 -6.23 -17.90 -11.15
N ILE A 487 -6.50 -19.17 -10.82
CA ILE A 487 -7.20 -20.17 -11.65
C ILE A 487 -8.69 -19.86 -11.68
N ASN A 488 -9.30 -19.34 -10.61
CA ASN A 488 -10.65 -18.78 -10.71
C ASN A 488 -10.69 -17.50 -11.57
N ARG A 489 -9.58 -16.74 -11.61
CA ARG A 489 -9.35 -15.65 -12.57
C ARG A 489 -9.14 -16.14 -14.02
N ILE A 490 -8.53 -17.31 -14.24
CA ILE A 490 -8.20 -17.87 -15.56
C ILE A 490 -9.31 -18.79 -16.11
N MET A 491 -10.00 -19.57 -15.27
CA MET A 491 -11.09 -20.47 -15.67
C MET A 491 -12.37 -19.73 -16.02
N ASN A 492 -12.58 -18.53 -15.47
CA ASN A 492 -13.61 -17.63 -15.98
C ASN A 492 -13.29 -17.11 -17.39
N SER A 493 -12.08 -17.33 -17.91
CA SER A 493 -11.66 -16.96 -19.26
C SER A 493 -11.70 -18.11 -20.29
N LYS A 494 -11.92 -19.38 -19.92
CA LYS A 494 -11.89 -20.53 -20.87
C LYS A 494 -12.80 -21.72 -20.51
N LYS A 495 -14.11 -21.54 -20.44
CA LYS A 495 -15.11 -22.64 -20.52
C LYS A 495 -15.68 -22.77 -21.94
N THR A 496 -15.00 -23.48 -22.85
CA THR A 496 -15.58 -23.83 -24.16
C THR A 496 -15.19 -25.20 -24.74
N VAL A 497 -14.19 -25.95 -24.25
CA VAL A 497 -13.59 -27.03 -25.10
C VAL A 497 -13.57 -28.45 -24.50
N TYR A 498 -14.41 -28.80 -23.50
CA TYR A 498 -14.42 -30.18 -22.96
C TYR A 498 -15.79 -30.88 -22.91
N ILE A 499 -16.72 -30.52 -23.81
CA ILE A 499 -17.98 -31.27 -23.98
C ILE A 499 -18.31 -31.34 -25.48
N LEU A 500 -17.64 -32.24 -26.21
CA LEU A 500 -17.96 -32.49 -27.64
C LEU A 500 -17.91 -33.97 -28.05
N PHE A 501 -17.70 -34.93 -27.14
CA PHE A 501 -17.70 -36.35 -27.50
C PHE A 501 -18.30 -37.24 -26.39
N LYS A 502 -19.62 -37.18 -26.20
CA LYS A 502 -20.44 -38.34 -25.85
C LYS A 502 -21.92 -37.96 -25.81
N SER A 503 -22.62 -38.30 -26.87
CA SER A 503 -24.08 -38.34 -26.93
C SER A 503 -24.49 -39.68 -27.51
N ILE A 504 -25.67 -40.17 -27.09
CA ILE A 504 -26.43 -41.32 -27.59
C ILE A 504 -26.20 -42.65 -26.82
N GLN A 505 -26.85 -42.79 -25.66
CA GLN A 505 -27.95 -43.76 -25.40
C GLN A 505 -28.37 -43.73 -23.92
N ASN A 506 -29.68 -43.93 -23.69
CA ASN A 506 -30.42 -44.00 -22.41
C ASN A 506 -31.16 -42.72 -21.96
N VAL A 507 -32.03 -42.31 -22.89
CA VAL A 507 -33.45 -41.96 -22.73
C VAL A 507 -34.09 -42.54 -21.45
N ILE A 508 -34.85 -41.69 -20.73
CA ILE A 508 -35.82 -41.92 -19.60
C ILE A 508 -35.58 -41.04 -18.34
N PHE A 509 -34.60 -40.13 -18.33
CA PHE A 509 -34.48 -39.12 -17.25
C PHE A 509 -34.44 -37.68 -17.79
N PHE A 510 -35.41 -37.35 -18.64
CA PHE A 510 -35.51 -36.04 -19.29
C PHE A 510 -36.89 -35.46 -19.02
N LEU A 511 -37.05 -34.66 -17.97
CA LEU A 511 -38.13 -33.66 -17.85
C LEU A 511 -37.97 -32.61 -16.73
N PHE A 512 -36.89 -32.58 -15.94
CA PHE A 512 -36.85 -31.66 -14.77
C PHE A 512 -35.52 -30.99 -14.41
N ILE A 513 -34.64 -30.66 -15.36
CA ILE A 513 -33.52 -29.73 -15.08
C ILE A 513 -33.22 -28.85 -16.30
N LEU A 514 -33.76 -27.63 -16.33
CA LEU A 514 -33.24 -26.51 -17.14
C LEU A 514 -33.52 -25.18 -16.42
N ARG A 515 -32.52 -24.66 -15.71
CA ARG A 515 -32.18 -23.24 -15.58
C ARG A 515 -30.86 -23.10 -14.80
N ILE A 516 -29.74 -23.13 -15.50
CA ILE A 516 -28.46 -22.62 -15.01
C ILE A 516 -28.24 -21.28 -15.74
N PRO A 517 -28.13 -20.13 -15.05
CA PRO A 517 -27.92 -18.85 -15.71
C PRO A 517 -26.47 -18.73 -16.23
N GLN A 518 -26.32 -18.22 -17.44
CA GLN A 518 -25.05 -17.76 -18.01
C GLN A 518 -24.58 -16.52 -17.24
N ILE A 519 -23.29 -16.42 -16.91
CA ILE A 519 -22.66 -15.21 -16.37
C ILE A 519 -22.37 -14.30 -17.57
N ASN A 520 -23.21 -13.29 -17.79
CA ASN A 520 -23.01 -12.24 -18.79
C ASN A 520 -22.74 -10.92 -18.07
N SER A 521 -21.87 -10.06 -18.61
CA SER A 521 -21.78 -8.64 -18.25
C SER A 521 -23.15 -7.96 -18.36
N ILE A 522 -23.35 -6.83 -17.67
CA ILE A 522 -24.60 -6.06 -17.78
C ILE A 522 -24.88 -5.73 -19.25
N ASN A 523 -25.96 -6.28 -19.81
CA ASN A 523 -26.42 -5.96 -21.15
C ASN A 523 -27.21 -4.64 -21.11
N LEU A 524 -26.58 -3.55 -21.52
CA LEU A 524 -27.15 -2.20 -21.44
C LEU A 524 -27.45 -1.62 -22.83
N ASP A 525 -28.74 -1.38 -23.11
CA ASP A 525 -29.18 -0.50 -24.18
C ASP A 525 -29.48 0.90 -23.63
N VAL A 526 -28.57 1.84 -23.89
CA VAL A 526 -28.67 3.24 -23.43
C VAL A 526 -29.80 4.05 -24.09
N ASN A 527 -30.52 3.50 -25.06
CA ASN A 527 -31.68 4.12 -25.67
C ASN A 527 -33.01 3.52 -25.17
N ASN A 528 -32.96 2.44 -24.37
CA ASN A 528 -34.12 1.79 -23.80
C ASN A 528 -34.21 2.07 -22.29
N PRO A 529 -35.17 2.88 -21.82
CA PRO A 529 -35.35 3.19 -20.40
C PRO A 529 -35.50 1.95 -19.51
N GLU A 530 -36.16 0.90 -19.98
CA GLU A 530 -36.33 -0.33 -19.20
C GLU A 530 -35.02 -1.11 -19.07
N SER A 531 -34.18 -1.14 -20.12
CA SER A 531 -32.83 -1.73 -20.03
C SER A 531 -31.96 -0.99 -19.00
N ILE A 532 -32.05 0.35 -18.95
CA ILE A 532 -31.31 1.15 -17.97
C ILE A 532 -31.80 0.90 -16.55
N LYS A 533 -33.12 0.79 -16.34
CA LYS A 533 -33.72 0.45 -15.02
C LYS A 533 -33.29 -0.93 -14.54
N GLU A 534 -33.26 -1.92 -15.44
CA GLU A 534 -32.81 -3.27 -15.13
C GLU A 534 -31.32 -3.28 -14.74
N ALA A 535 -30.46 -2.67 -15.56
CA ALA A 535 -29.02 -2.56 -15.30
C ALA A 535 -28.74 -1.87 -13.95
N THR A 536 -29.38 -0.73 -13.69
CA THR A 536 -29.21 0.01 -12.43
C THR A 536 -29.77 -0.75 -11.22
N SER A 537 -30.78 -1.59 -11.39
CA SER A 537 -31.29 -2.48 -10.34
C SER A 537 -30.19 -3.44 -9.84
N PHE A 538 -29.48 -4.12 -10.74
CA PHE A 538 -28.35 -4.99 -10.38
C PHE A 538 -27.21 -4.24 -9.70
N LEU A 539 -26.97 -2.99 -10.11
CA LEU A 539 -25.96 -2.15 -9.47
C LEU A 539 -26.35 -1.69 -8.07
N THR A 540 -27.64 -1.45 -7.80
CA THR A 540 -28.06 -1.20 -6.41
C THR A 540 -27.87 -2.41 -5.51
N GLU A 541 -28.00 -3.64 -6.03
CA GLU A 541 -27.67 -4.86 -5.28
C GLU A 541 -26.16 -4.97 -5.03
N SER A 542 -25.35 -4.55 -6.01
CA SER A 542 -23.89 -4.48 -5.87
C SER A 542 -23.45 -3.42 -4.85
N VAL A 543 -24.13 -2.28 -4.77
CA VAL A 543 -23.95 -1.29 -3.70
C VAL A 543 -24.38 -1.88 -2.34
N MET A 544 -25.55 -2.53 -2.29
CA MET A 544 -26.08 -3.14 -1.06
C MET A 544 -25.31 -4.37 -0.60
N HIS A 545 -24.48 -4.98 -1.47
CA HIS A 545 -23.53 -6.01 -1.07
C HIS A 545 -22.59 -5.51 0.03
N TYR A 546 -22.24 -4.21 -0.01
CA TYR A 546 -21.43 -3.54 0.99
C TYR A 546 -22.24 -3.06 2.20
N PHE A 547 -23.53 -3.34 2.32
CA PHE A 547 -24.28 -2.91 3.50
C PHE A 547 -23.79 -3.65 4.75
N SER A 548 -23.56 -2.90 5.84
CA SER A 548 -23.01 -3.45 7.09
C SER A 548 -24.06 -4.18 7.95
N GLY A 549 -25.35 -3.97 7.68
CA GLY A 549 -26.44 -4.35 8.57
C GLY A 549 -26.83 -3.25 9.56
N THR A 550 -25.98 -2.23 9.75
CA THR A 550 -26.28 -1.03 10.53
C THR A 550 -26.79 0.09 9.62
N PRO A 551 -27.98 0.66 9.88
CA PRO A 551 -28.49 1.80 9.11
C PRO A 551 -27.45 2.92 9.02
N GLY A 552 -27.29 3.47 7.82
CA GLY A 552 -26.32 4.53 7.59
C GLY A 552 -24.91 4.06 7.22
N LEU A 553 -24.53 2.80 7.50
CA LEU A 553 -23.14 2.33 7.37
C LEU A 553 -22.96 1.19 6.36
N PHE A 554 -21.84 1.24 5.63
CA PHE A 554 -21.37 0.19 4.73
C PHE A 554 -20.10 -0.48 5.28
N LYS A 555 -19.90 -1.78 5.02
CA LYS A 555 -18.74 -2.60 5.41
C LYS A 555 -17.61 -2.50 4.38
N GLY A 556 -16.37 -2.73 4.84
CA GLY A 556 -15.15 -2.62 4.04
C GLY A 556 -14.34 -1.36 4.39
N PRO A 557 -13.21 -1.08 3.71
CA PRO A 557 -12.53 0.19 3.85
C PRO A 557 -13.42 1.28 3.23
N VAL A 558 -14.32 1.89 3.99
CA VAL A 558 -15.26 2.92 3.53
C VAL A 558 -15.23 4.08 4.52
N TYR A 559 -15.08 5.31 4.02
CA TYR A 559 -15.19 6.49 4.86
C TYR A 559 -16.65 6.85 5.12
N TRP A 560 -16.92 7.47 6.28
CA TRP A 560 -18.27 7.80 6.71
C TRP A 560 -19.03 8.70 5.71
N TRP A 561 -18.34 9.65 5.07
CA TRP A 561 -18.92 10.50 4.02
C TRP A 561 -19.34 9.74 2.76
N GLN A 562 -18.58 8.70 2.37
CA GLN A 562 -18.91 7.84 1.23
C GLN A 562 -20.20 7.07 1.50
N SER A 563 -20.48 6.73 2.77
CA SER A 563 -21.74 6.08 3.15
C SER A 563 -22.93 7.00 2.89
N GLY A 564 -22.87 8.27 3.30
CA GLY A 564 -23.90 9.25 2.97
C GLY A 564 -24.10 9.37 1.47
N ALA A 565 -23.01 9.46 0.73
CA ALA A 565 -23.06 9.56 -0.71
C ALA A 565 -23.64 8.31 -1.41
N ALA A 566 -23.41 7.11 -0.87
CA ALA A 566 -23.99 5.85 -1.35
C ALA A 566 -25.51 5.77 -1.10
N TRP A 567 -25.99 6.21 0.07
CA TRP A 567 -27.43 6.33 0.33
C TRP A 567 -28.11 7.30 -0.64
N ASN A 568 -27.42 8.38 -1.01
CA ASN A 568 -27.91 9.28 -2.05
C ASN A 568 -28.00 8.60 -3.43
N SER A 569 -27.07 7.69 -3.77
CA SER A 569 -27.17 6.91 -5.02
C SER A 569 -28.39 5.99 -5.05
N LEU A 570 -28.73 5.38 -3.91
CA LEU A 570 -29.95 4.58 -3.78
C LEU A 570 -31.22 5.44 -3.84
N LEU A 571 -31.14 6.68 -3.35
CA LEU A 571 -32.23 7.65 -3.46
C LEU A 571 -32.41 8.17 -4.90
N ASP A 572 -31.33 8.46 -5.61
CA ASP A 572 -31.35 8.82 -7.03
C ASP A 572 -31.86 7.65 -7.88
N TYR A 573 -31.51 6.40 -7.54
CA TYR A 573 -32.12 5.21 -8.13
C TYR A 573 -33.64 5.20 -7.96
N SER A 574 -34.14 5.43 -6.73
CA SER A 574 -35.58 5.48 -6.48
C SER A 574 -36.26 6.60 -7.27
N ARG A 575 -35.63 7.77 -7.30
CA ARG A 575 -36.12 8.94 -8.03
C ARG A 575 -36.24 8.67 -9.53
N TYR A 576 -35.23 8.07 -10.15
CA TYR A 576 -35.16 7.93 -11.61
C TYR A 576 -35.87 6.69 -12.15
N THR A 577 -35.95 5.63 -11.35
CA THR A 577 -36.58 4.36 -11.78
C THR A 577 -38.01 4.21 -11.28
N GLY A 578 -38.35 4.86 -10.17
CA GLY A 578 -39.63 4.68 -9.46
C GLY A 578 -39.64 3.49 -8.49
N ASP A 579 -38.57 2.68 -8.42
CA ASP A 579 -38.44 1.60 -7.45
C ASP A 579 -38.18 2.15 -6.05
N LYS A 580 -39.03 1.80 -5.09
CA LYS A 580 -39.01 2.32 -3.71
C LYS A 580 -38.47 1.33 -2.68
N ARG A 581 -37.93 0.18 -3.11
CA ARG A 581 -37.53 -0.91 -2.21
C ARG A 581 -36.55 -0.50 -1.10
N TRP A 582 -35.69 0.49 -1.38
CA TRP A 582 -34.70 0.99 -0.41
C TRP A 582 -35.17 2.18 0.43
N ASN A 583 -36.35 2.78 0.15
CA ASN A 583 -36.76 4.06 0.74
C ASN A 583 -36.84 4.02 2.26
N LYS A 584 -37.38 2.93 2.83
CA LYS A 584 -37.46 2.76 4.28
C LYS A 584 -36.06 2.78 4.91
N LEU A 585 -35.11 2.05 4.31
CA LEU A 585 -33.74 1.96 4.82
C LEU A 585 -32.97 3.27 4.62
N ILE A 586 -33.24 4.03 3.54
CA ILE A 586 -32.69 5.38 3.32
C ILE A 586 -33.16 6.33 4.43
N ILE A 587 -34.45 6.29 4.81
CA ILE A 587 -35.00 7.11 5.90
C ILE A 587 -34.31 6.76 7.23
N GLU A 588 -34.22 5.48 7.56
CA GLU A 588 -33.52 5.00 8.76
C GLU A 588 -32.04 5.39 8.75
N ALA A 589 -31.38 5.31 7.59
CA ALA A 589 -29.99 5.69 7.43
C ALA A 589 -29.77 7.19 7.72
N ILE A 590 -30.52 8.09 7.11
CA ILE A 590 -30.38 9.53 7.34
C ILE A 590 -30.66 9.88 8.81
N LEU A 591 -31.73 9.34 9.40
CA LEU A 591 -32.10 9.60 10.79
C LEU A 591 -31.05 9.08 11.78
N SER A 592 -30.47 7.91 11.53
CA SER A 592 -29.41 7.35 12.38
C SER A 592 -28.15 8.22 12.44
N GLN A 593 -27.94 9.05 11.41
CA GLN A 593 -26.79 9.95 11.32
C GLN A 593 -27.11 11.39 11.72
N ALA A 594 -28.35 11.71 12.12
CA ALA A 594 -28.74 13.08 12.48
C ALA A 594 -27.87 13.71 13.57
N GLY A 595 -27.36 12.91 14.51
CA GLY A 595 -26.60 13.40 15.66
C GLY A 595 -27.49 14.09 16.71
N GLU A 596 -26.93 14.35 17.90
CA GLU A 596 -27.66 14.95 19.03
C GLU A 596 -28.17 16.36 18.70
N ASN A 597 -27.44 17.09 17.86
CA ASN A 597 -27.76 18.46 17.47
C ASN A 597 -28.53 18.54 16.16
N ARG A 598 -28.88 17.40 15.55
CA ARG A 598 -29.56 17.33 14.24
C ARG A 598 -28.75 18.03 13.13
N ASP A 599 -27.43 17.94 13.24
CA ASP A 599 -26.41 18.58 12.40
C ASP A 599 -25.72 17.58 11.46
N LEU A 600 -26.22 16.35 11.39
CA LEU A 600 -25.57 15.25 10.67
C LEU A 600 -24.12 15.04 11.14
N LEU A 601 -23.81 15.24 12.43
CA LEU A 601 -22.48 15.04 13.01
C LEU A 601 -22.56 14.14 14.27
N PRO A 602 -22.89 12.85 14.10
CA PRO A 602 -23.12 11.94 15.22
C PRO A 602 -21.83 11.73 16.04
N ILE A 603 -21.98 11.57 17.36
CA ILE A 603 -20.86 11.54 18.31
C ILE A 603 -19.78 10.49 17.99
N GLN A 604 -20.19 9.38 17.38
CA GLN A 604 -19.31 8.28 16.98
C GLN A 604 -18.26 8.71 15.95
N PHE A 605 -18.63 9.62 15.05
CA PHE A 605 -17.79 10.06 13.94
C PHE A 605 -17.24 11.47 14.17
N ARG A 606 -17.93 12.29 14.97
CA ARG A 606 -17.69 13.73 15.20
C ARG A 606 -16.21 14.13 15.20
N LEU A 607 -15.36 13.50 16.01
CA LEU A 607 -14.00 13.98 16.24
C LEU A 607 -13.07 13.91 15.01
N SER A 608 -13.40 13.13 13.97
CA SER A 608 -12.52 12.92 12.81
C SER A 608 -13.07 13.48 11.49
N GLN A 609 -14.07 14.37 11.52
CA GLN A 609 -14.79 14.79 10.32
C GLN A 609 -14.29 16.10 9.70
N GLY A 610 -14.40 16.16 8.38
CA GLY A 610 -14.30 17.36 7.56
C GLY A 610 -15.63 18.05 7.27
N ASN A 611 -15.57 19.29 6.79
CA ASN A 611 -16.76 20.04 6.37
C ASN A 611 -17.41 19.40 5.15
N ASP A 612 -16.60 18.82 4.25
CA ASP A 612 -17.06 18.01 3.13
C ASP A 612 -17.79 16.76 3.59
N ASP A 613 -17.27 16.05 4.59
CA ASP A 613 -17.89 14.83 5.12
C ASP A 613 -19.34 15.05 5.57
N GLN A 614 -19.53 16.10 6.38
CA GLN A 614 -20.85 16.55 6.85
C GLN A 614 -21.75 16.95 5.67
N THR A 615 -21.19 17.60 4.64
CA THR A 615 -21.96 18.08 3.49
C THR A 615 -22.47 16.95 2.60
N PHE A 616 -21.74 15.84 2.44
CA PHE A 616 -22.24 14.71 1.64
C PHE A 616 -23.47 14.03 2.27
N TRP A 617 -23.56 14.01 3.60
CA TRP A 617 -24.80 13.64 4.29
C TRP A 617 -25.89 14.69 4.09
N ALA A 618 -25.55 15.98 4.18
CA ALA A 618 -26.50 17.07 3.89
C ALA A 618 -27.03 17.01 2.45
N PHE A 619 -26.22 16.61 1.47
CA PHE A 619 -26.70 16.40 0.11
C PHE A 619 -27.73 15.29 0.01
N THR A 620 -27.60 14.25 0.83
CA THR A 620 -28.54 13.13 0.87
C THR A 620 -29.87 13.58 1.46
N ALA A 621 -29.84 14.29 2.59
CA ALA A 621 -31.03 14.89 3.19
C ALA A 621 -31.68 15.94 2.27
N MET A 622 -30.87 16.75 1.58
CA MET A 622 -31.36 17.74 0.62
C MET A 622 -32.05 17.07 -0.57
N THR A 623 -31.47 15.98 -1.10
CA THR A 623 -32.13 15.20 -2.16
C THR A 623 -33.42 14.59 -1.64
N ALA A 624 -33.48 14.09 -0.41
CA ALA A 624 -34.70 13.55 0.20
C ALA A 624 -35.83 14.60 0.25
N ALA A 625 -35.52 15.84 0.60
CA ALA A 625 -36.47 16.96 0.53
C ALA A 625 -36.90 17.27 -0.91
N GLU A 626 -35.93 17.35 -1.83
CA GLU A 626 -36.16 17.69 -3.25
C GLU A 626 -36.93 16.63 -4.04
N VAL A 627 -36.95 15.37 -3.60
CA VAL A 627 -37.72 14.29 -4.23
C VAL A 627 -39.00 13.94 -3.45
N ASN A 628 -39.29 14.68 -2.38
CA ASN A 628 -40.40 14.45 -1.48
C ASN A 628 -40.43 13.01 -0.93
N LEU A 629 -39.25 12.50 -0.52
CA LEU A 629 -39.16 11.27 0.26
C LEU A 629 -40.01 11.44 1.53
N GLN A 630 -40.72 10.39 1.95
CA GLN A 630 -41.59 10.42 3.11
C GLN A 630 -40.91 11.12 4.30
N ASN A 631 -41.52 12.20 4.79
CA ASN A 631 -40.97 12.94 5.91
C ASN A 631 -40.97 12.08 7.18
N PRO A 632 -39.98 12.27 8.07
CA PRO A 632 -39.97 11.65 9.38
C PRO A 632 -41.18 12.10 10.21
N PRO A 633 -41.58 11.32 11.22
CA PRO A 633 -42.55 11.74 12.21
C PRO A 633 -42.27 13.15 12.76
N PRO A 634 -43.28 13.94 13.16
CA PRO A 634 -43.06 15.33 13.59
C PRO A 634 -42.11 15.54 14.77
N ASN A 635 -41.85 14.49 15.58
CA ASN A 635 -40.90 14.50 16.70
C ASN A 635 -39.45 14.21 16.28
N GLU A 636 -39.24 13.69 15.07
CA GLU A 636 -37.93 13.40 14.48
C GLU A 636 -37.45 14.57 13.59
N PRO A 637 -36.12 14.75 13.41
CA PRO A 637 -35.59 15.82 12.59
C PRO A 637 -36.05 15.70 11.14
N GLN A 638 -36.48 16.82 10.57
CA GLN A 638 -36.95 16.87 9.19
C GLN A 638 -35.78 17.02 8.21
N TRP A 639 -35.93 16.54 6.96
CA TRP A 639 -34.85 16.61 5.96
C TRP A 639 -34.30 18.02 5.75
N LEU A 640 -35.17 19.01 5.59
CA LEU A 640 -34.75 20.39 5.40
C LEU A 640 -34.12 21.00 6.65
N GLU A 641 -34.63 20.66 7.84
CA GLU A 641 -34.04 21.03 9.13
C GLU A 641 -32.58 20.54 9.25
N LEU A 642 -32.31 19.28 8.94
CA LEU A 642 -30.94 18.72 8.95
C LEU A 642 -30.00 19.49 8.02
N VAL A 643 -30.47 19.85 6.83
CA VAL A 643 -29.68 20.58 5.84
C VAL A 643 -29.39 22.02 6.30
N GLN A 644 -30.38 22.69 6.88
CA GLN A 644 -30.22 24.05 7.40
C GLN A 644 -29.27 24.08 8.59
N ALA A 645 -29.30 23.06 9.47
CA ALA A 645 -28.35 22.93 10.57
C ALA A 645 -26.90 22.85 10.05
N VAL A 646 -26.61 21.97 9.08
CA VAL A 646 -25.26 21.86 8.47
C VAL A 646 -24.82 23.18 7.84
N PHE A 647 -25.69 23.83 7.07
CA PHE A 647 -25.37 25.12 6.45
C PHE A 647 -25.05 26.19 7.52
N ASN A 648 -25.87 26.29 8.55
CA ASN A 648 -25.70 27.27 9.63
C ASN A 648 -24.39 27.05 10.38
N GLU A 649 -24.03 25.81 10.71
CA GLU A 649 -22.75 25.49 11.35
C GLU A 649 -21.56 25.87 10.46
N GLN A 650 -21.62 25.57 9.16
CA GLN A 650 -20.54 25.93 8.25
C GLN A 650 -20.41 27.44 8.08
N VAL A 651 -21.52 28.19 8.10
CA VAL A 651 -21.47 29.66 8.17
C VAL A 651 -20.70 30.14 9.39
N GLU A 652 -20.90 29.52 10.56
CA GLU A 652 -20.15 29.87 11.78
C GLU A 652 -18.66 29.48 11.71
N ARG A 653 -18.33 28.43 10.95
CA ARG A 653 -16.94 27.94 10.74
C ARG A 653 -16.22 28.64 9.59
N TRP A 654 -16.86 29.58 8.90
CA TRP A 654 -16.25 30.34 7.81
C TRP A 654 -15.06 31.17 8.34
N ASP A 655 -13.85 30.82 7.91
CA ASP A 655 -12.61 31.41 8.44
C ASP A 655 -12.19 32.62 7.61
N ASP A 656 -12.64 33.81 8.04
CA ASP A 656 -12.27 35.10 7.43
C ASP A 656 -10.84 35.55 7.79
N GLN A 657 -10.17 34.91 8.76
CA GLN A 657 -8.82 35.30 9.20
C GLN A 657 -7.73 34.77 8.27
N ASN A 658 -7.91 33.57 7.72
CA ASN A 658 -6.93 32.92 6.86
C ASN A 658 -7.46 32.81 5.43
N CYS A 659 -6.60 33.03 4.45
CA CYS A 659 -6.94 32.98 3.02
C CYS A 659 -8.10 33.89 2.60
N ARG A 660 -8.34 35.00 3.33
CA ARG A 660 -9.42 35.96 3.07
C ARG A 660 -10.83 35.32 3.06
N GLY A 661 -11.04 34.26 3.84
CA GLY A 661 -12.29 33.51 3.88
C GLY A 661 -12.11 32.01 3.63
N GLY A 662 -13.23 31.32 3.49
CA GLY A 662 -13.31 29.91 3.12
C GLY A 662 -13.36 28.97 4.31
N LEU A 663 -13.98 27.82 4.09
CA LEU A 663 -13.97 26.69 5.01
C LEU A 663 -12.64 25.94 4.93
N ARG A 664 -12.20 25.45 6.09
CA ARG A 664 -11.12 24.47 6.20
C ARG A 664 -11.64 23.10 5.79
N TRP A 665 -10.72 22.22 5.41
CA TRP A 665 -11.07 20.83 5.13
C TRP A 665 -11.60 20.16 6.39
N GLN A 666 -10.80 20.15 7.46
CA GLN A 666 -11.19 19.56 8.74
C GLN A 666 -12.00 20.53 9.61
N ILE A 667 -12.96 20.00 10.38
CA ILE A 667 -13.78 20.80 11.31
C ILE A 667 -12.98 21.21 12.55
N PHE A 668 -12.15 20.30 13.09
CA PHE A 668 -11.51 20.48 14.39
C PHE A 668 -10.01 20.79 14.29
N PRO A 669 -9.49 21.75 15.10
CA PRO A 669 -8.08 22.17 15.05
C PRO A 669 -7.05 21.07 15.26
N TYR A 670 -7.41 20.01 15.98
CA TYR A 670 -6.53 18.88 16.27
C TYR A 670 -6.49 17.82 15.17
N ASN A 671 -7.33 17.92 14.13
CA ASN A 671 -7.31 16.99 13.01
C ASN A 671 -6.20 17.32 12.03
N LEU A 672 -5.52 16.28 11.53
CA LEU A 672 -4.54 16.42 10.44
C LEU A 672 -5.23 16.97 9.20
N GLY A 673 -4.66 18.01 8.60
CA GLY A 673 -5.27 18.72 7.47
C GLY A 673 -6.20 19.87 7.88
N TYR A 674 -6.31 20.23 9.16
CA TYR A 674 -7.04 21.44 9.58
C TYR A 674 -6.46 22.73 9.00
N THR A 675 -5.15 22.77 8.74
CA THR A 675 -4.52 23.91 8.07
C THR A 675 -4.82 23.99 6.57
N TYR A 676 -5.41 22.94 5.99
CA TYR A 676 -5.71 22.85 4.57
C TYR A 676 -7.11 23.40 4.27
N LYS A 677 -7.24 24.24 3.24
CA LYS A 677 -8.53 24.59 2.63
C LYS A 677 -8.58 23.95 1.26
N ASN A 678 -9.67 23.25 0.95
CA ASN A 678 -9.81 22.54 -0.31
C ASN A 678 -11.10 22.94 -1.05
N THR A 679 -11.14 22.58 -2.33
CA THR A 679 -12.28 22.85 -3.19
C THR A 679 -13.47 21.99 -2.83
N VAL A 680 -13.31 20.76 -2.33
CA VAL A 680 -14.47 19.94 -1.98
C VAL A 680 -15.28 20.56 -0.85
N SER A 681 -14.68 21.00 0.26
CA SER A 681 -15.43 21.58 1.37
C SER A 681 -16.15 22.88 0.95
N ASN A 682 -15.47 23.74 0.17
CA ASN A 682 -16.01 25.03 -0.23
C ASN A 682 -16.98 24.94 -1.42
N GLY A 683 -16.71 24.05 -2.37
CA GLY A 683 -17.57 23.74 -3.50
C GLY A 683 -18.84 23.01 -3.08
N ALA A 684 -18.74 22.14 -2.07
CA ALA A 684 -19.89 21.46 -1.50
C ALA A 684 -20.78 22.46 -0.72
N PHE A 685 -20.18 23.35 0.08
CA PHE A 685 -20.91 24.44 0.73
C PHE A 685 -21.60 25.37 -0.28
N PHE A 686 -20.90 25.77 -1.36
CA PHE A 686 -21.47 26.54 -2.46
C PHE A 686 -22.71 25.86 -3.06
N GLN A 687 -22.60 24.59 -3.42
CA GLN A 687 -23.71 23.84 -4.01
C GLN A 687 -24.86 23.68 -3.02
N LEU A 688 -24.58 23.37 -1.74
CA LEU A 688 -25.60 23.22 -0.70
C LEU A 688 -26.39 24.52 -0.52
N ALA A 689 -25.68 25.65 -0.45
CA ALA A 689 -26.27 26.98 -0.37
C ALA A 689 -27.13 27.32 -1.60
N ALA A 690 -26.66 26.98 -2.81
CA ALA A 690 -27.44 27.18 -4.04
C ALA A 690 -28.74 26.33 -4.05
N ARG A 691 -28.66 25.08 -3.57
CA ARG A 691 -29.83 24.18 -3.44
C ARG A 691 -30.83 24.71 -2.41
N LEU A 692 -30.36 25.15 -1.24
CA LEU A 692 -31.19 25.78 -0.21
C LEU A 692 -31.86 27.05 -0.72
N ALA A 693 -31.13 27.92 -1.42
CA ALA A 693 -31.67 29.13 -2.02
C ALA A 693 -32.84 28.81 -2.95
N ARG A 694 -32.63 27.84 -3.84
CA ARG A 694 -33.66 27.40 -4.79
C ARG A 694 -34.85 26.74 -4.09
N TYR A 695 -34.61 25.85 -3.12
CA TYR A 695 -35.69 25.10 -2.46
C TYR A 695 -36.57 26.02 -1.61
N THR A 696 -35.96 26.91 -0.84
CA THR A 696 -36.64 27.79 0.11
C THR A 696 -37.04 29.15 -0.46
N ASN A 697 -36.60 29.45 -1.68
CA ASN A 697 -36.72 30.77 -2.30
C ASN A 697 -36.13 31.91 -1.43
N ASN A 698 -35.02 31.65 -0.73
CA ASN A 698 -34.39 32.59 0.19
C ASN A 698 -33.02 33.08 -0.34
N GLU A 699 -32.95 34.37 -0.65
CA GLU A 699 -31.76 35.03 -1.20
C GLU A 699 -30.54 35.01 -0.29
N THR A 700 -30.71 34.81 1.02
CA THR A 700 -29.57 34.74 1.95
C THR A 700 -28.66 33.56 1.63
N TYR A 701 -29.23 32.40 1.30
CA TYR A 701 -28.44 31.25 0.86
C TYR A 701 -27.74 31.53 -0.48
N ALA A 702 -28.39 32.24 -1.41
CA ALA A 702 -27.79 32.60 -2.70
C ALA A 702 -26.58 33.54 -2.53
N ARG A 703 -26.65 34.49 -1.59
CA ARG A 703 -25.52 35.37 -1.25
C ARG A 703 -24.34 34.59 -0.68
N TRP A 704 -24.58 33.58 0.16
CA TRP A 704 -23.53 32.71 0.67
C TRP A 704 -22.93 31.80 -0.41
N ALA A 705 -23.77 31.28 -1.31
CA ALA A 705 -23.30 30.53 -2.47
C ALA A 705 -22.37 31.41 -3.33
N GLU A 706 -22.79 32.63 -3.66
CA GLU A 706 -21.97 33.57 -4.43
C GLU A 706 -20.68 33.95 -3.69
N LYS A 707 -20.73 34.21 -2.37
CA LYS A 707 -19.55 34.47 -1.54
C LYS A 707 -18.54 33.33 -1.63
N ALA A 708 -18.98 32.08 -1.48
CA ALA A 708 -18.10 30.92 -1.53
C ALA A 708 -17.48 30.71 -2.92
N TYR A 709 -18.26 30.93 -3.97
CA TYR A 709 -17.79 30.81 -5.35
C TYR A 709 -16.73 31.87 -5.67
N ILE A 710 -17.01 33.15 -5.38
CA ILE A 710 -16.06 34.26 -5.61
C ILE A 710 -14.77 34.03 -4.82
N TRP A 711 -14.87 33.57 -3.58
CA TRP A 711 -13.69 33.25 -2.78
C TRP A 711 -12.79 32.20 -3.45
N MET A 712 -13.36 31.13 -4.05
CA MET A 712 -12.58 30.13 -4.80
C MET A 712 -11.93 30.70 -6.07
N GLU A 713 -12.52 31.71 -6.71
CA GLU A 713 -11.90 32.46 -7.81
C GLU A 713 -10.71 33.29 -7.30
N ASP A 714 -10.90 34.05 -6.21
CA ASP A 714 -9.91 34.97 -5.66
C ASP A 714 -8.64 34.29 -5.12
N ILE A 715 -8.79 33.10 -4.53
CA ILE A 715 -7.65 32.28 -4.07
C ILE A 715 -7.06 31.40 -5.17
N LYS A 716 -7.62 31.46 -6.39
CA LYS A 716 -7.17 30.70 -7.57
C LYS A 716 -7.36 29.18 -7.47
N PHE A 717 -8.35 28.71 -6.71
CA PHE A 717 -8.80 27.31 -6.83
C PHE A 717 -9.52 27.08 -8.16
N ILE A 718 -10.15 28.13 -8.70
CA ILE A 718 -10.69 28.17 -10.05
C ILE A 718 -9.77 29.01 -10.93
N ASN A 719 -9.21 28.41 -11.97
CA ASN A 719 -8.45 29.13 -12.97
C ASN A 719 -9.41 29.77 -13.99
N LEU A 720 -9.64 31.09 -13.92
CA LEU A 720 -10.64 31.79 -14.74
C LEU A 720 -10.37 31.72 -16.26
N THR A 721 -9.15 31.46 -16.69
CA THR A 721 -8.83 31.33 -18.12
C THR A 721 -9.21 29.95 -18.67
N THR A 722 -8.91 28.90 -17.91
CA THR A 722 -9.06 27.51 -18.37
C THR A 722 -10.24 26.79 -17.74
N TYR A 723 -10.85 27.38 -16.72
CA TYR A 723 -11.83 26.79 -15.80
C TYR A 723 -11.31 25.52 -15.10
N ALA A 724 -9.98 25.37 -14.99
CA ALA A 724 -9.38 24.32 -14.17
C ALA A 724 -9.75 24.50 -12.69
N VAL A 725 -10.18 23.39 -12.08
CA VAL A 725 -10.62 23.34 -10.68
C VAL A 725 -9.59 22.55 -9.90
N TYR A 726 -8.80 23.24 -9.10
CA TYR A 726 -7.67 22.70 -8.36
C TYR A 726 -8.10 22.16 -6.99
N ASP A 727 -7.22 21.42 -6.33
CA ASP A 727 -7.57 20.66 -5.14
C ASP A 727 -7.69 21.53 -3.89
N GLY A 728 -6.69 22.36 -3.60
CA GLY A 728 -6.67 23.18 -2.41
C GLY A 728 -5.33 23.86 -2.14
N ALA A 729 -5.16 24.43 -0.94
CA ALA A 729 -3.92 25.05 -0.48
C ALA A 729 -3.85 25.12 1.06
N GLU A 730 -2.65 25.28 1.60
CA GLU A 730 -2.42 25.46 3.03
C GLU A 730 -2.62 26.92 3.48
N THR A 731 -3.16 27.08 4.69
CA THR A 731 -3.22 28.37 5.42
C THR A 731 -1.81 28.81 5.86
N PRO A 732 -1.56 30.11 6.11
CA PRO A 732 -2.51 31.23 6.18
C PRO A 732 -2.84 31.88 4.83
N ASN A 733 -2.03 31.66 3.78
CA ASN A 733 -2.10 32.47 2.56
C ASN A 733 -2.77 31.75 1.37
N CYS A 734 -3.00 30.44 1.45
CA CYS A 734 -3.51 29.62 0.35
C CYS A 734 -2.65 29.73 -0.92
N ASP A 735 -1.33 29.75 -0.73
CA ASP A 735 -0.32 29.79 -1.79
C ASP A 735 0.91 28.99 -1.33
N PRO A 736 1.41 28.01 -2.11
CA PRO A 736 0.97 27.61 -3.46
C PRO A 736 -0.32 26.77 -3.47
N VAL A 737 -1.12 26.94 -4.53
CA VAL A 737 -2.28 26.08 -4.83
C VAL A 737 -1.83 24.73 -5.40
N ILE A 738 -2.36 23.64 -4.84
CA ILE A 738 -2.17 22.26 -5.31
C ILE A 738 -3.03 22.04 -6.54
N ARG A 739 -2.39 21.98 -7.71
CA ARG A 739 -3.06 22.01 -9.03
C ARG A 739 -3.59 20.65 -9.53
N VAL A 740 -3.65 19.64 -8.66
CA VAL A 740 -4.30 18.37 -8.99
C VAL A 740 -5.79 18.64 -9.25
N GLN A 741 -6.36 17.96 -10.24
CA GLN A 741 -7.76 18.15 -10.64
C GLN A 741 -8.49 16.82 -10.47
N TRP A 742 -9.67 16.90 -9.89
CA TRP A 742 -10.54 15.74 -9.64
C TRP A 742 -11.93 15.99 -10.22
N SER A 743 -12.57 14.94 -10.73
CA SER A 743 -13.83 15.10 -11.47
C SER A 743 -14.97 15.65 -10.59
N TYR A 744 -15.05 15.23 -9.34
CA TYR A 744 -16.08 15.64 -8.40
C TYR A 744 -16.01 17.14 -8.05
N ASN A 745 -14.81 17.74 -7.92
CA ASN A 745 -14.66 19.18 -7.71
C ASN A 745 -15.25 19.99 -8.88
N ASN A 746 -15.06 19.53 -10.11
CA ASN A 746 -15.68 20.15 -11.28
C ASN A 746 -17.21 19.99 -11.25
N GLY A 747 -17.69 18.79 -10.89
CA GLY A 747 -19.11 18.49 -10.76
C GLY A 747 -19.83 19.36 -9.71
N LEU A 748 -19.21 19.58 -8.53
CA LEU A 748 -19.74 20.46 -7.47
C LEU A 748 -20.02 21.87 -8.01
N LEU A 749 -19.04 22.46 -8.68
CA LEU A 749 -19.14 23.82 -9.24
C LEU A 749 -20.13 23.88 -10.42
N MET A 750 -20.18 22.82 -11.23
CA MET A 750 -21.14 22.69 -12.34
C MET A 750 -22.59 22.68 -11.83
N ALA A 751 -22.92 21.76 -10.92
CA ALA A 751 -24.28 21.66 -10.41
C ALA A 751 -24.66 22.86 -9.53
N GLY A 752 -23.76 23.36 -8.67
CA GLY A 752 -24.03 24.57 -7.89
C GLY A 752 -24.33 25.78 -8.79
N SER A 753 -23.61 25.94 -9.90
CA SER A 753 -23.90 26.98 -10.89
C SER A 753 -25.24 26.76 -11.60
N ALA A 754 -25.63 25.50 -11.88
CA ALA A 754 -26.93 25.19 -12.46
C ALA A 754 -28.10 25.52 -11.51
N PHE A 755 -27.94 25.22 -10.21
CA PHE A 755 -28.89 25.60 -9.16
C PHE A 755 -28.99 27.13 -9.02
N MET A 756 -27.86 27.84 -9.03
CA MET A 756 -27.84 29.31 -9.01
C MET A 756 -28.49 29.92 -10.25
N TYR A 757 -28.24 29.38 -11.45
CA TYR A 757 -28.92 29.85 -12.67
C TYR A 757 -30.42 29.60 -12.61
N ASP A 758 -30.85 28.43 -12.14
CA ASP A 758 -32.29 28.13 -12.05
C ASP A 758 -33.01 29.02 -11.03
N PHE A 759 -32.34 29.43 -9.95
CA PHE A 759 -32.86 30.36 -8.95
C PHE A 759 -32.84 31.83 -9.43
N THR A 760 -31.67 32.32 -9.86
CA THR A 760 -31.44 33.75 -10.14
C THR A 760 -31.79 34.17 -11.57
N LYS A 761 -31.76 33.24 -12.53
CA LYS A 761 -31.81 33.50 -13.98
C LYS A 761 -30.67 34.39 -14.51
N ASP A 762 -29.62 34.61 -13.72
CA ASP A 762 -28.47 35.43 -14.12
C ASP A 762 -27.59 34.69 -15.16
N PRO A 763 -27.37 35.26 -16.36
CA PRO A 763 -26.59 34.64 -17.43
C PRO A 763 -25.17 34.22 -17.03
N LYS A 764 -24.55 34.85 -16.02
CA LYS A 764 -23.19 34.50 -15.56
C LYS A 764 -23.11 33.04 -15.09
N TRP A 765 -24.17 32.56 -14.43
CA TRP A 765 -24.23 31.18 -13.94
C TRP A 765 -24.44 30.20 -15.09
N LYS A 766 -25.23 30.58 -16.11
CA LYS A 766 -25.38 29.80 -17.35
C LYS A 766 -24.02 29.62 -18.03
N ASP A 767 -23.26 30.70 -18.23
CA ASP A 767 -21.93 30.65 -18.83
C ASP A 767 -20.98 29.75 -18.04
N ARG A 768 -20.94 29.88 -16.70
CA ARG A 768 -20.14 29.02 -15.82
C ARG A 768 -20.46 27.53 -16.00
N VAL A 769 -21.74 27.16 -16.09
CA VAL A 769 -22.16 25.76 -16.35
C VAL A 769 -21.56 25.23 -17.64
N TYR A 770 -21.68 25.95 -18.76
CA TYR A 770 -21.11 25.51 -20.04
C TYR A 770 -19.60 25.37 -20.00
N ARG A 771 -18.90 26.26 -19.30
CA ARG A 771 -17.44 26.18 -19.15
C ARG A 771 -17.01 24.98 -18.30
N TYR A 772 -17.76 24.64 -17.25
CA TYR A 772 -17.51 23.42 -16.49
C TYR A 772 -17.80 22.16 -17.29
N ILE A 773 -18.87 22.11 -18.09
CA ILE A 773 -19.15 20.99 -19.01
C ILE A 773 -17.99 20.81 -20.00
N PHE A 774 -17.55 21.89 -20.65
CA PHE A 774 -16.42 21.86 -21.57
C PHE A 774 -15.13 21.40 -20.87
N LYS A 775 -14.88 21.93 -19.67
CA LYS A 775 -13.71 21.56 -18.88
C LYS A 775 -13.74 20.09 -18.48
N ALA A 776 -14.89 19.58 -18.05
CA ALA A 776 -15.07 18.19 -17.67
C ALA A 776 -14.78 17.29 -18.88
N LYS A 777 -15.39 17.57 -20.04
CA LYS A 777 -15.12 16.87 -21.30
C LYS A 777 -13.62 16.85 -21.65
N LYS A 778 -12.92 17.96 -21.47
CA LYS A 778 -11.48 18.06 -21.78
C LYS A 778 -10.58 17.28 -20.81
N SER A 779 -10.98 17.19 -19.54
CA SER A 779 -10.07 16.77 -18.47
C SER A 779 -10.35 15.36 -17.98
N PHE A 780 -11.61 14.94 -17.95
CA PHE A 780 -12.04 13.68 -17.35
C PHE A 780 -12.63 12.69 -18.36
N TYR A 781 -12.70 13.02 -19.65
CA TYR A 781 -13.16 12.08 -20.69
C TYR A 781 -12.04 11.78 -21.69
N ARG A 782 -11.80 10.49 -21.96
CA ARG A 782 -10.77 9.99 -22.90
C ARG A 782 -11.32 8.88 -23.81
N ASN A 783 -10.52 8.44 -24.78
CA ASN A 783 -10.79 7.29 -25.67
C ASN A 783 -12.25 7.15 -26.12
N GLY A 784 -12.74 8.10 -26.91
CA GLY A 784 -14.12 8.05 -27.41
C GLY A 784 -15.17 8.60 -26.44
N GLY A 785 -14.77 9.31 -25.38
CA GLY A 785 -15.68 9.99 -24.46
C GLY A 785 -16.05 9.16 -23.23
N ILE A 786 -15.11 8.37 -22.73
CA ILE A 786 -15.28 7.54 -21.53
C ILE A 786 -14.69 8.28 -20.33
N LEU A 787 -15.48 8.39 -19.26
CA LEU A 787 -15.12 9.04 -18.01
C LEU A 787 -13.95 8.33 -17.28
N CYS A 788 -12.97 9.11 -16.81
CA CYS A 788 -11.76 8.66 -16.13
C CYS A 788 -11.30 9.66 -15.05
N GLU A 789 -10.49 9.19 -14.10
CA GLU A 789 -9.72 10.01 -13.14
C GLU A 789 -8.24 10.04 -13.57
N PRO A 790 -7.80 11.02 -14.38
CA PRO A 790 -6.48 10.97 -15.00
C PRO A 790 -5.32 10.98 -14.00
N ALA A 791 -5.52 11.56 -12.82
CA ALA A 791 -4.49 11.70 -11.81
C ALA A 791 -4.09 10.35 -11.18
N CYS A 792 -4.96 9.35 -11.21
CA CYS A 792 -4.74 8.10 -10.48
C CYS A 792 -5.10 6.83 -11.28
N GLU A 793 -6.06 6.88 -12.20
CA GLU A 793 -6.62 5.70 -12.87
C GLU A 793 -5.60 5.04 -13.81
N PHE A 794 -4.92 5.84 -14.64
CA PHE A 794 -3.96 5.32 -15.63
C PHE A 794 -2.66 4.79 -15.03
N VAL A 795 -2.30 5.27 -13.84
CA VAL A 795 -1.11 4.83 -13.10
C VAL A 795 -1.45 3.81 -12.02
N LYS A 796 -2.73 3.42 -11.90
CA LYS A 796 -3.23 2.44 -10.93
C LYS A 796 -2.91 2.81 -9.48
N THR A 797 -3.12 4.07 -9.11
CA THR A 797 -2.89 4.59 -7.75
C THR A 797 -4.13 5.22 -7.10
N CYS A 798 -5.35 5.03 -7.63
CA CYS A 798 -6.53 5.60 -6.98
C CYS A 798 -6.73 4.98 -5.60
N ASN A 799 -6.89 5.83 -4.59
CA ASN A 799 -7.27 5.40 -3.25
C ASN A 799 -8.80 5.19 -3.16
N GLN A 800 -9.26 4.83 -1.95
CA GLN A 800 -10.68 4.56 -1.69
C GLN A 800 -11.61 5.75 -2.01
N ASP A 801 -11.19 6.99 -1.74
CA ASP A 801 -11.97 8.19 -2.07
C ASP A 801 -12.09 8.38 -3.59
N GLN A 802 -10.95 8.28 -4.27
CA GLN A 802 -10.83 8.59 -5.69
C GLN A 802 -11.62 7.60 -6.57
N MET A 803 -11.88 6.38 -6.07
CA MET A 803 -12.73 5.41 -6.77
C MET A 803 -14.20 5.83 -6.84
N SER A 804 -14.68 6.76 -6.00
CA SER A 804 -16.07 7.24 -6.03
C SER A 804 -16.27 8.56 -6.78
N PHE A 805 -15.21 9.25 -7.21
CA PHE A 805 -15.30 10.61 -7.76
C PHE A 805 -16.14 10.70 -9.04
N LYS A 806 -16.06 9.69 -9.91
CA LYS A 806 -16.88 9.60 -11.13
C LYS A 806 -18.39 9.58 -10.84
N ALA A 807 -18.79 8.99 -9.71
CA ALA A 807 -20.17 8.94 -9.26
C ALA A 807 -20.74 10.35 -9.09
N TYR A 808 -19.99 11.22 -8.43
CA TYR A 808 -20.44 12.57 -8.10
C TYR A 808 -20.52 13.46 -9.35
N LEU A 809 -19.51 13.40 -10.23
CA LEU A 809 -19.60 14.13 -11.49
C LEU A 809 -20.83 13.69 -12.30
N SER A 810 -21.11 12.38 -12.37
CA SER A 810 -22.26 11.83 -13.09
C SER A 810 -23.60 12.28 -12.49
N ARG A 811 -23.75 12.21 -11.16
CA ARG A 811 -24.93 12.73 -10.45
C ARG A 811 -25.17 14.21 -10.75
N PHE A 812 -24.12 15.01 -10.64
CA PHE A 812 -24.19 16.46 -10.83
C PHE A 812 -24.46 16.86 -12.29
N MET A 813 -24.00 16.06 -13.25
CA MET A 813 -24.43 16.16 -14.65
C MET A 813 -25.93 15.86 -14.81
N GLY A 814 -26.46 14.86 -14.12
CA GLY A 814 -27.89 14.55 -14.07
C GLY A 814 -28.74 15.72 -13.56
N TYR A 815 -28.33 16.34 -12.43
CA TYR A 815 -28.99 17.55 -11.91
C TYR A 815 -28.90 18.72 -12.89
N THR A 816 -27.74 18.92 -13.53
CA THR A 816 -27.54 19.99 -14.51
C THR A 816 -28.49 19.83 -15.71
N MET A 817 -28.65 18.61 -16.24
CA MET A 817 -29.60 18.35 -17.34
C MET A 817 -31.07 18.58 -16.93
N ASN A 818 -31.44 18.28 -15.69
CA ASN A 818 -32.79 18.56 -15.15
C ASN A 818 -33.08 20.06 -15.02
N LEU A 819 -32.11 20.82 -14.52
CA LEU A 819 -32.26 22.24 -14.24
C LEU A 819 -32.11 23.09 -15.50
N MET A 820 -31.28 22.63 -16.44
CA MET A 820 -30.94 23.33 -17.68
C MET A 820 -31.03 22.38 -18.88
N PRO A 821 -32.24 22.16 -19.44
CA PRO A 821 -32.46 21.23 -20.55
C PRO A 821 -31.58 21.49 -21.79
N ASP A 822 -31.22 22.76 -22.06
CA ASP A 822 -30.30 23.13 -23.15
C ASP A 822 -28.91 22.45 -23.04
N THR A 823 -28.54 21.92 -21.87
CA THR A 823 -27.27 21.23 -21.63
C THR A 823 -27.31 19.75 -22.01
N ILE A 824 -28.49 19.17 -22.24
CA ILE A 824 -28.69 17.75 -22.56
C ILE A 824 -27.86 17.35 -23.79
N THR A 825 -27.84 18.18 -24.83
CA THR A 825 -27.10 17.94 -26.07
C THR A 825 -25.58 17.85 -25.87
N HIS A 826 -25.06 18.43 -24.78
CA HIS A 826 -23.64 18.42 -24.45
C HIS A 826 -23.25 17.34 -23.45
N ILE A 827 -24.15 17.03 -22.50
CA ILE A 827 -23.88 16.10 -21.38
C ILE A 827 -24.30 14.67 -21.74
N LEU A 828 -25.51 14.48 -22.27
CA LEU A 828 -26.08 13.14 -22.47
C LEU A 828 -25.20 12.22 -23.34
N PRO A 829 -24.54 12.69 -24.41
CA PRO A 829 -23.62 11.85 -25.17
C PRO A 829 -22.45 11.32 -24.33
N LEU A 830 -21.90 12.14 -23.43
CA LEU A 830 -20.76 11.78 -22.57
C LEU A 830 -21.13 10.73 -21.51
N VAL A 831 -22.34 10.88 -20.95
CA VAL A 831 -22.89 9.93 -19.99
C VAL A 831 -23.18 8.61 -20.69
N LYS A 832 -23.85 8.61 -21.85
CA LYS A 832 -24.16 7.39 -22.61
C LYS A 832 -22.91 6.59 -22.99
N SER A 833 -21.86 7.23 -23.51
CA SER A 833 -20.61 6.55 -23.85
C SER A 833 -19.94 5.93 -22.62
N SER A 834 -19.95 6.64 -21.49
CA SER A 834 -19.38 6.14 -20.24
C SER A 834 -20.22 5.01 -19.65
N SER A 835 -21.54 5.03 -19.76
CA SER A 835 -22.42 3.96 -19.27
C SER A 835 -22.24 2.65 -20.04
N ILE A 836 -22.06 2.70 -21.36
CA ILE A 836 -21.76 1.51 -22.17
C ILE A 836 -20.44 0.89 -21.72
N ALA A 837 -19.41 1.72 -21.54
CA ALA A 837 -18.10 1.28 -21.10
C ALA A 837 -18.11 0.72 -19.66
N ALA A 838 -18.83 1.40 -18.75
CA ALA A 838 -19.04 0.93 -17.39
C ALA A 838 -19.77 -0.41 -17.36
N ALA A 839 -20.82 -0.60 -18.16
CA ALA A 839 -21.56 -1.87 -18.23
C ALA A 839 -20.66 -3.05 -18.65
N GLY A 840 -19.73 -2.83 -19.59
CA GLY A 840 -18.72 -3.83 -19.95
C GLY A 840 -17.77 -4.17 -18.79
N ALA A 841 -17.42 -3.18 -17.97
CA ALA A 841 -16.60 -3.35 -16.77
C ALA A 841 -17.36 -3.95 -15.56
N CYS A 842 -18.68 -4.17 -15.66
CA CYS A 842 -19.54 -4.75 -14.62
C CYS A 842 -19.75 -6.25 -14.83
N SER A 843 -18.67 -7.02 -14.74
CA SER A 843 -18.65 -8.49 -14.89
C SER A 843 -17.97 -9.21 -13.73
N GLY A 844 -17.64 -8.48 -12.65
CA GLY A 844 -16.88 -8.98 -11.51
C GLY A 844 -17.68 -9.82 -10.50
N PRO A 845 -17.00 -10.71 -9.73
CA PRO A 845 -17.60 -11.42 -8.60
C PRO A 845 -17.93 -10.44 -7.44
N PRO A 846 -18.79 -10.83 -6.46
CA PRO A 846 -19.41 -12.14 -6.29
C PRO A 846 -20.75 -12.33 -7.02
N SER A 847 -21.43 -11.25 -7.40
CA SER A 847 -22.75 -11.30 -8.04
C SER A 847 -22.69 -11.47 -9.58
N GLY A 848 -21.50 -11.37 -10.18
CA GLY A 848 -21.32 -11.31 -11.63
C GLY A 848 -21.62 -9.94 -12.24
N HIS A 849 -21.97 -8.94 -11.41
CA HIS A 849 -22.35 -7.59 -11.83
C HIS A 849 -21.52 -6.50 -11.13
N HIS A 850 -20.49 -6.87 -10.35
CA HIS A 850 -19.62 -5.88 -9.72
C HIS A 850 -18.76 -5.18 -10.77
N CYS A 851 -18.69 -3.85 -10.67
CA CYS A 851 -17.99 -2.98 -11.60
C CYS A 851 -16.57 -2.66 -11.18
N GLY A 852 -15.68 -2.68 -12.16
CA GLY A 852 -14.34 -2.11 -12.06
C GLY A 852 -14.34 -0.58 -12.11
N MET A 853 -13.21 0.02 -11.77
CA MET A 853 -13.04 1.48 -11.77
C MET A 853 -12.65 2.01 -13.16
N ASN A 854 -11.80 1.29 -13.88
CA ASN A 854 -11.33 1.68 -15.21
C ASN A 854 -12.25 1.14 -16.30
N TRP A 855 -12.89 2.05 -17.02
CA TRP A 855 -13.85 1.70 -18.08
C TRP A 855 -13.24 1.79 -19.49
N GLN A 856 -11.96 2.15 -19.61
CA GLN A 856 -11.35 2.42 -20.92
C GLN A 856 -11.23 1.18 -21.80
N ASP A 857 -11.12 -0.01 -21.18
CA ASP A 857 -11.03 -1.29 -21.87
C ASP A 857 -12.36 -2.07 -21.86
N SER A 858 -13.42 -1.50 -21.27
CA SER A 858 -14.75 -2.12 -21.09
C SER A 858 -14.68 -3.53 -20.47
N ASP A 859 -13.74 -3.75 -19.55
CA ASP A 859 -13.48 -5.03 -18.88
C ASP A 859 -13.29 -4.82 -17.37
N TYR A 860 -13.55 -5.85 -16.58
CA TYR A 860 -13.44 -5.80 -15.13
C TYR A 860 -11.96 -5.83 -14.70
N ASP A 861 -11.49 -4.71 -14.15
CA ASP A 861 -10.09 -4.49 -13.78
C ASP A 861 -9.70 -5.04 -12.39
N GLY A 862 -10.66 -5.60 -11.65
CA GLY A 862 -10.47 -6.09 -10.29
C GLY A 862 -10.43 -5.01 -9.21
N TRP A 863 -10.70 -3.75 -9.56
CA TRP A 863 -10.84 -2.64 -8.60
C TRP A 863 -12.29 -2.53 -8.14
N ASP A 864 -12.65 -3.40 -7.23
CA ASP A 864 -13.98 -3.47 -6.63
C ASP A 864 -14.01 -2.75 -5.28
N SER A 865 -14.83 -1.70 -5.21
CA SER A 865 -15.11 -0.94 -4.01
C SER A 865 -16.54 -0.41 -4.06
N LEU A 866 -17.09 0.00 -2.91
CA LEU A 866 -18.35 0.75 -2.87
C LEU A 866 -18.32 1.95 -3.85
N GLY A 867 -17.18 2.65 -3.95
CA GLY A 867 -17.01 3.78 -4.86
C GLY A 867 -17.10 3.42 -6.34
N SER A 868 -16.54 2.28 -6.77
CA SER A 868 -16.63 1.83 -8.16
C SER A 868 -18.07 1.41 -8.52
N GLN A 869 -18.78 0.76 -7.58
CA GLN A 869 -20.20 0.42 -7.75
C GLN A 869 -21.07 1.68 -7.87
N MET A 870 -20.86 2.66 -7.00
CA MET A 870 -21.55 3.96 -7.06
C MET A 870 -21.27 4.69 -8.37
N SER A 871 -20.02 4.66 -8.84
CA SER A 871 -19.62 5.32 -10.09
C SER A 871 -20.37 4.76 -11.28
N ALA A 872 -20.43 3.43 -11.43
CA ALA A 872 -21.20 2.81 -12.50
C ALA A 872 -22.71 3.09 -12.37
N LEU A 873 -23.26 3.00 -11.15
CA LEU A 873 -24.67 3.23 -10.87
C LEU A 873 -25.10 4.65 -11.27
N GLU A 874 -24.39 5.66 -10.79
CA GLU A 874 -24.70 7.08 -11.06
C GLU A 874 -24.54 7.44 -12.53
N THR A 875 -23.52 6.91 -13.21
CA THR A 875 -23.32 7.13 -14.64
C THR A 875 -24.49 6.55 -15.45
N MET A 876 -24.98 5.35 -15.13
CA MET A 876 -26.15 4.78 -15.80
C MET A 876 -27.46 5.53 -15.46
N LEU A 877 -27.65 5.89 -14.19
CA LEU A 877 -28.82 6.66 -13.74
C LEU A 877 -28.92 8.04 -14.39
N ALA A 878 -27.79 8.70 -14.64
CA ALA A 878 -27.75 10.01 -15.28
C ALA A 878 -28.36 10.02 -16.70
N ILE A 879 -28.49 8.87 -17.38
CA ILE A 879 -29.20 8.76 -18.67
C ILE A 879 -30.71 9.01 -18.50
N LEU A 880 -31.29 8.59 -17.37
CA LEU A 880 -32.72 8.76 -17.08
C LEU A 880 -33.05 10.17 -16.58
N ALA A 881 -32.03 10.90 -16.13
CA ALA A 881 -32.19 12.21 -15.51
C ALA A 881 -33.00 13.21 -16.36
N PRO A 882 -32.80 13.38 -17.68
CA PRO A 882 -33.55 14.36 -18.49
C PRO A 882 -35.08 14.19 -18.46
N ASN A 883 -35.57 12.97 -18.24
CA ASN A 883 -37.00 12.64 -18.22
C ASN A 883 -37.56 12.55 -16.79
N ALA A 884 -36.72 12.78 -15.78
CA ALA A 884 -37.12 12.71 -14.39
C ALA A 884 -37.77 14.01 -13.92
N MET A 885 -38.47 13.93 -12.78
CA MET A 885 -39.01 15.13 -12.14
C MET A 885 -37.87 16.06 -11.71
N LYS A 886 -37.99 17.34 -12.07
CA LYS A 886 -37.10 18.40 -11.61
C LYS A 886 -37.07 18.44 -10.07
N PRO A 887 -35.91 18.70 -9.42
CA PRO A 887 -35.87 18.85 -7.97
C PRO A 887 -36.95 19.80 -7.47
N LEU A 888 -37.73 19.37 -6.49
CA LEU A 888 -38.82 20.16 -5.93
C LEU A 888 -38.29 21.34 -5.10
N THR A 889 -39.18 22.28 -4.86
CA THR A 889 -39.02 23.43 -3.98
C THR A 889 -40.20 23.46 -3.02
N SER A 890 -40.16 24.30 -2.00
CA SER A 890 -41.33 24.56 -1.13
C SER A 890 -42.58 24.94 -1.93
N ASN A 891 -42.41 25.59 -3.09
CA ASN A 891 -43.49 26.10 -3.92
C ASN A 891 -43.97 25.11 -4.98
N THR A 892 -43.23 24.03 -5.22
CA THR A 892 -43.56 23.04 -6.27
C THR A 892 -43.90 21.67 -5.70
N GLY A 893 -44.12 21.54 -4.39
CA GLY A 893 -44.59 20.32 -3.74
C GLY A 893 -43.63 19.66 -2.75
N GLY A 894 -42.52 20.31 -2.38
CA GLY A 894 -41.65 19.86 -1.29
C GLY A 894 -42.32 20.05 0.07
N THR A 895 -42.40 18.99 0.89
CA THR A 895 -43.17 19.01 2.15
C THR A 895 -42.34 19.01 3.42
N SER A 896 -41.01 18.85 3.32
CA SER A 896 -40.12 18.81 4.48
C SER A 896 -40.09 20.18 5.20
N LYS A 897 -40.28 20.17 6.53
CA LYS A 897 -40.36 21.41 7.32
C LYS A 897 -38.98 22.02 7.55
N ALA A 898 -38.92 23.35 7.51
CA ALA A 898 -37.73 24.13 7.79
C ALA A 898 -37.56 24.36 9.31
N ASP A 899 -36.32 24.45 9.76
CA ASP A 899 -35.93 25.12 11.00
C ASP A 899 -34.69 25.98 10.72
N PRO A 900 -34.88 27.24 10.26
CA PRO A 900 -33.77 28.11 9.90
C PRO A 900 -32.96 28.59 11.12
N ASN A 901 -33.49 28.44 12.33
CA ASN A 901 -32.87 28.92 13.57
C ASN A 901 -32.12 27.82 14.32
N ASN A 902 -32.13 26.58 13.82
CA ASN A 902 -31.31 25.52 14.39
C ASN A 902 -29.83 25.86 14.20
N VAL A 903 -29.23 26.39 15.27
CA VAL A 903 -27.82 26.77 15.38
C VAL A 903 -27.36 26.28 16.75
N TYR A 904 -26.53 25.23 16.79
CA TYR A 904 -25.92 24.78 18.03
C TYR A 904 -24.73 25.67 18.39
N ARG A 905 -24.94 26.62 19.32
CA ARG A 905 -24.02 27.72 19.65
C ARG A 905 -22.89 27.38 20.63
N ASP A 906 -22.45 26.13 20.73
CA ASP A 906 -21.31 25.84 21.61
C ASP A 906 -19.97 26.13 20.91
N ARG A 907 -19.57 27.41 20.94
CA ARG A 907 -18.27 27.88 20.41
C ARG A 907 -17.06 27.32 21.16
N SER A 908 -17.25 26.72 22.35
CA SER A 908 -16.13 26.24 23.17
C SER A 908 -15.38 25.05 22.53
N LEU A 909 -16.06 24.28 21.67
CA LEU A 909 -15.50 23.15 20.94
C LEU A 909 -14.75 23.56 19.66
N TYR A 910 -15.11 24.70 19.05
CA TYR A 910 -14.61 25.10 17.73
C TYR A 910 -13.46 26.13 17.79
N PHE A 911 -13.34 26.89 18.90
CA PHE A 911 -12.36 27.98 19.07
C PHE A 911 -11.72 28.07 20.46
N SER A 912 -11.48 26.95 21.17
CA SER A 912 -10.75 27.02 22.45
C SER A 912 -9.23 27.12 22.27
N ASN A 913 -8.76 28.34 22.03
CA ASN A 913 -7.50 28.78 22.65
C ASN A 913 -7.70 29.20 24.13
N ASP A 914 -8.95 29.28 24.61
CA ASP A 914 -9.28 29.58 26.00
C ASP A 914 -9.85 28.36 26.71
N ILE A 915 -8.97 27.54 27.28
CA ILE A 915 -9.35 26.70 28.41
C ILE A 915 -9.68 27.67 29.56
N ARG A 916 -10.95 27.76 29.96
CA ARG A 916 -11.31 28.56 31.14
C ARG A 916 -10.47 28.07 32.33
N PRO A 917 -9.78 28.94 33.08
CA PRO A 917 -9.02 28.51 34.24
C PRO A 917 -9.94 27.76 35.20
N PRO A 918 -9.49 26.62 35.77
CA PRO A 918 -10.35 25.77 36.58
C PRO A 918 -10.93 26.57 37.74
N THR A 919 -12.25 26.51 37.88
CA THR A 919 -12.97 27.21 38.95
C THR A 919 -12.61 26.63 40.31
N ILE A 920 -12.94 27.34 41.38
CA ILE A 920 -12.77 26.82 42.75
C ILE A 920 -13.51 25.48 42.89
N ALA A 921 -14.70 25.35 42.30
CA ALA A 921 -15.46 24.11 42.28
C ALA A 921 -14.70 22.99 41.54
N ASP A 922 -14.13 23.26 40.37
CA ASP A 922 -13.35 22.27 39.60
C ASP A 922 -12.12 21.80 40.39
N LYS A 923 -11.42 22.72 41.06
CA LYS A 923 -10.26 22.40 41.91
C LYS A 923 -10.64 21.60 43.14
N VAL A 924 -11.78 21.93 43.78
CA VAL A 924 -12.32 21.18 44.92
C VAL A 924 -12.71 19.77 44.49
N CYS A 925 -13.41 19.62 43.36
CA CYS A 925 -13.83 18.32 42.84
C CYS A 925 -12.62 17.46 42.46
N ALA A 926 -11.62 18.04 41.78
CA ALA A 926 -10.36 17.38 41.48
C ALA A 926 -9.58 16.99 42.76
N GLY A 927 -9.60 17.84 43.78
CA GLY A 927 -9.03 17.55 45.09
C GLY A 927 -9.72 16.37 45.78
N PHE A 928 -11.05 16.31 45.77
CA PHE A 928 -11.84 15.21 46.31
C PHE A 928 -11.59 13.89 45.57
N LEU A 929 -11.57 13.90 44.24
CA LEU A 929 -11.24 12.75 43.41
C LEU A 929 -9.82 12.25 43.67
N THR A 930 -8.86 13.17 43.78
CA THR A 930 -7.47 12.82 44.10
C THR A 930 -7.36 12.22 45.50
N ALA A 931 -8.06 12.79 46.49
CA ALA A 931 -8.10 12.25 47.83
C ALA A 931 -8.75 10.85 47.87
N LEU A 932 -9.84 10.61 47.13
CA LEU A 932 -10.47 9.30 47.02
C LEU A 932 -9.53 8.25 46.40
N VAL A 933 -8.78 8.62 45.37
CA VAL A 933 -7.78 7.73 44.74
C VAL A 933 -6.63 7.44 45.71
N ILE A 934 -6.15 8.43 46.46
CA ILE A 934 -5.09 8.25 47.45
C ILE A 934 -5.59 7.39 48.62
N ILE A 935 -6.78 7.65 49.15
CA ILE A 935 -7.39 6.86 50.22
C ILE A 935 -7.63 5.42 49.74
N GLY A 936 -8.13 5.24 48.52
CA GLY A 936 -8.30 3.92 47.91
C GLY A 936 -6.97 3.18 47.75
N ALA A 937 -5.92 3.87 47.30
CA ALA A 937 -4.58 3.30 47.20
C ALA A 937 -4.01 2.95 48.58
N LEU A 938 -4.14 3.83 49.59
CA LEU A 938 -3.67 3.57 50.95
C LEU A 938 -4.44 2.44 51.63
N ALA A 939 -5.76 2.36 51.44
CA ALA A 939 -6.58 1.25 51.93
C ALA A 939 -6.19 -0.07 51.25
N PHE A 940 -5.89 -0.04 49.95
CA PHE A 940 -5.37 -1.18 49.22
C PHE A 940 -3.98 -1.61 49.72
N PHE A 941 -3.08 -0.67 49.99
CA PHE A 941 -1.77 -0.97 50.59
C PHE A 941 -1.89 -1.49 52.03
N ALA A 942 -2.80 -0.94 52.84
CA ALA A 942 -3.06 -1.43 54.19
C ALA A 942 -3.67 -2.84 54.17
N TRP A 943 -4.58 -3.12 53.23
CA TRP A 943 -5.13 -4.45 53.01
C TRP A 943 -4.08 -5.46 52.53
N LEU A 944 -3.04 -5.03 51.80
CA LEU A 944 -1.92 -5.90 51.42
C LEU A 944 -0.96 -6.19 52.58
N ILE A 945 -1.00 -5.41 53.67
CA ILE A 945 -0.12 -5.55 54.83
C ILE A 945 -0.80 -6.40 55.94
N VAL A 946 -2.13 -6.39 56.01
CA VAL A 946 -2.95 -7.27 56.88
C VAL A 946 -3.14 -8.62 56.20
#